data_AF-A0AAE1TIP4-F1
#
_entry.id   AF-A0AAE1TIP4-F1
#
_cell.length_a   1.000
_cell.length_b   1.000
_cell.length_c   1.000
_cell.angle_alpha   90.00
_cell.angle_beta   90.00
_cell.angle_gamma   90.00
#
_symmetry.space_group_name_H-M   'P 1'
#
loop_
_entity.id
_entity.type
_entity.pdbx_description
1 polymer ?
#
loop_
_entity_poly.entity_id
_entity_poly.type
_entity_poly.pdbx_seq_one_letter_code
_entity_poly.pdbx_strand_id
1 'polypeptide(L)'
;MSSAVVTLQCLVLLIAHLHQAKGRSVVVQLQEDGVASKDSGLIWKHNLPSLTTFTFCVRLYSYQRRYSDYFFSYAVPDSDNELAFLKVDVRLLAWFPFCASVDLTAASVTFVHSNGTEKSTLVDAVSEKGLELNVQGGGSVVLGQDQDEPRGGMNRGQSFNGYLADVWLGEALLTEVQMQEYVQCRAVLPPDALQAVLDFQDLDNDFTLGVATVGADEMVNPCSSSRDILFSVFSEPRTAHQAAQLCSILNGKVAAPRSIEENQSLLREGSRRVAQCKTYSEGANVWIGVVWKPLIQMWTDVSTGQEAVYRNFEVEIKPSGQEELCVSGASMGSSHNNWDIESCSFQLCTACQFNRPAPIMLRGLCSESLFDREYYIYDTINSRPVFNGKFWSRLAWTNNESDGWSGWKLTLLTDPHIHARMISTSDIEHPIGIHEYKVVGDKCPGERQYLRLTSCTLNQFTCDDGTCVELEQRCNLELDCADHSDEMDCETLIMPSGYEKDLPPPKMNTDTPTPVFFDIVIMLVRNLDLLNSQLILDLTLTRSWLDSRLQYKNLQKDENLNQIDSMMGTVWYPDCIFLGSDGSYALWVDLDIVGWAHRNAQPLPDNDQNINEDVYYSGKENPIILDRKFTVTLMCTYDLSMYPFDTQRCPLVIYIRYYTASYVLIKLDALNFTGTRRLMEYRVTGLTNREVLHQNKSGQHLELVLTNQYGYFITGAYIPTLLLLVVSYLTFFFDLRDFTDRIMVSLTSLLVLAALFSQIASALPKTAYLKLIDVWFLFCILSDFVMVFVLVVINRYLESPSSPPSPTTTTTSVSPFTSSPYITTTSSFSSSSSSSSIPTVNQVEKMKNISFKPSMEKKVDKCCCRRVTLDPRRCNTLVQFTLPLLLGVFIIAYFSFVAYKMGGVSDDFNTNPILHHDP
;
A
#
# COMPACT_ATOMS: atom_id res chain seq x y z
N MET A 1 59.17 26.27 58.82
CA MET A 1 58.03 26.34 57.88
C MET A 1 57.07 25.17 58.14
N SER A 2 56.34 25.14 59.26
CA SER A 2 55.37 24.05 59.55
C SER A 2 54.11 24.49 60.31
N SER A 3 53.95 25.79 60.63
CA SER A 3 52.79 26.30 61.36
C SER A 3 51.79 27.09 60.49
N ALA A 4 52.16 27.37 59.22
CA ALA A 4 51.31 28.09 58.26
C ALA A 4 50.51 27.17 57.31
N VAL A 5 50.79 25.86 57.31
CA VAL A 5 50.13 24.89 56.42
C VAL A 5 48.84 24.34 57.06
N VAL A 6 48.86 24.10 58.38
CA VAL A 6 47.71 23.55 59.12
C VAL A 6 46.52 24.51 59.17
N THR A 7 46.78 25.82 59.30
CA THR A 7 45.72 26.85 59.28
C THR A 7 45.10 27.02 57.89
N LEU A 8 45.88 26.87 56.81
CA LEU A 8 45.32 26.88 55.45
C LEU A 8 44.49 25.63 55.18
N GLN A 9 44.89 24.47 55.72
CA GLN A 9 44.17 23.21 55.53
C GLN A 9 42.88 23.15 56.36
N CYS A 10 42.85 23.73 57.57
CA CYS A 10 41.60 23.96 58.31
C CYS A 10 40.72 25.04 57.67
N LEU A 11 41.27 26.09 57.05
CA LEU A 11 40.46 27.07 56.33
C LEU A 11 39.88 26.48 55.04
N VAL A 12 40.63 25.64 54.32
CA VAL A 12 40.14 24.90 53.14
C VAL A 12 39.15 23.80 53.54
N LEU A 13 39.28 23.16 54.71
CA LEU A 13 38.27 22.23 55.24
C LEU A 13 37.03 22.95 55.80
N LEU A 14 37.15 24.13 56.40
CA LEU A 14 35.99 24.95 56.75
C LEU A 14 35.30 25.51 55.50
N ILE A 15 36.05 25.97 54.50
CA ILE A 15 35.48 26.44 53.23
C ILE A 15 34.92 25.26 52.42
N ALA A 16 35.49 24.05 52.49
CA ALA A 16 34.92 22.85 51.90
C ALA A 16 33.66 22.37 52.63
N HIS A 17 33.60 22.44 53.98
CA HIS A 17 32.36 22.17 54.72
C HIS A 17 31.31 23.28 54.56
N LEU A 18 31.71 24.54 54.41
CA LEU A 18 30.81 25.67 54.09
C LEU A 18 30.40 25.70 52.60
N HIS A 19 31.14 25.04 51.70
CA HIS A 19 30.71 24.74 50.32
C HIS A 19 29.98 23.39 50.20
N GLN A 20 30.05 22.50 51.20
CA GLN A 20 29.17 21.34 51.35
C GLN A 20 27.87 21.66 52.09
N ALA A 21 27.80 22.80 52.79
CA ALA A 21 26.53 23.48 53.11
C ALA A 21 25.90 24.12 51.84
N LYS A 22 25.90 23.39 50.72
CA LYS A 22 25.05 23.71 49.57
C LYS A 22 23.59 23.60 50.01
N GLY A 23 22.79 24.60 49.66
CA GLY A 23 21.44 24.80 50.19
C GLY A 23 20.61 23.52 50.23
N ARG A 24 20.17 23.16 51.44
CA ARG A 24 19.16 22.14 51.66
C ARG A 24 17.81 22.80 51.44
N SER A 25 17.34 22.80 50.19
CA SER A 25 16.03 23.31 49.80
C SER A 25 14.95 22.71 50.70
N VAL A 26 14.10 23.56 51.27
CA VAL A 26 12.90 23.10 51.99
C VAL A 26 11.85 22.72 50.95
N VAL A 27 11.34 21.49 51.04
CA VAL A 27 10.37 20.94 50.10
C VAL A 27 9.10 20.57 50.85
N VAL A 28 7.96 20.98 50.28
CA VAL A 28 6.63 20.62 50.77
C VAL A 28 5.95 19.74 49.72
N GLN A 29 5.42 18.60 50.15
CA GLN A 29 4.59 17.73 49.33
C GLN A 29 3.11 18.01 49.60
N LEU A 30 2.34 18.17 48.53
CA LEU A 30 0.90 18.33 48.55
C LEU A 30 0.24 17.12 47.90
N GLN A 31 -0.78 16.56 48.56
CA GLN A 31 -1.56 15.41 48.10
C GLN A 31 -0.76 14.11 47.88
N GLU A 32 -0.05 13.65 48.91
CA GLU A 32 0.77 12.42 48.85
C GLU A 32 0.00 11.16 48.40
N ASP A 33 -1.28 11.04 48.75
CA ASP A 33 -2.15 9.93 48.30
C ASP A 33 -2.62 10.07 46.83
N GLY A 34 -2.47 11.26 46.25
CA GLY A 34 -2.97 11.67 44.95
C GLY A 34 -4.46 12.01 44.89
N VAL A 35 -5.17 12.06 46.02
CA VAL A 35 -6.62 12.29 46.04
C VAL A 35 -6.93 13.78 46.16
N ALA A 36 -7.84 14.28 45.32
CA ALA A 36 -8.29 15.67 45.41
C ALA A 36 -8.98 15.98 46.74
N SER A 37 -8.46 16.98 47.44
CA SER A 37 -8.96 17.46 48.72
C SER A 37 -9.18 18.96 48.66
N LYS A 38 -10.20 19.44 49.38
CA LYS A 38 -10.39 20.89 49.61
C LYS A 38 -9.37 21.42 50.61
N ASP A 39 -8.90 20.55 51.51
CA ASP A 39 -8.07 20.90 52.67
C ASP A 39 -6.55 20.74 52.39
N SER A 40 -6.15 20.50 51.14
CA SER A 40 -4.73 20.33 50.75
C SER A 40 -4.15 21.63 50.20
N GLY A 41 -3.51 22.42 51.06
CA GLY A 41 -2.79 23.63 50.68
C GLY A 41 -1.98 24.20 51.84
N LEU A 42 -1.15 25.20 51.55
CA LEU A 42 -0.44 26.01 52.53
C LEU A 42 -1.13 27.38 52.63
N ILE A 43 -1.65 27.73 53.80
CA ILE A 43 -2.23 29.06 54.02
C ILE A 43 -1.20 29.91 54.77
N TRP A 44 -0.86 31.07 54.21
CA TRP A 44 0.03 32.05 54.84
C TRP A 44 -0.67 32.73 56.02
N LYS A 45 -0.03 32.76 57.20
CA LYS A 45 -0.63 33.31 58.43
C LYS A 45 -0.59 34.83 58.51
N HIS A 46 0.34 35.47 57.80
CA HIS A 46 0.51 36.91 57.79
C HIS A 46 -0.29 37.55 56.64
N ASN A 47 -0.42 38.88 56.64
CA ASN A 47 -1.06 39.61 55.53
C ASN A 47 0.02 40.09 54.54
N LEU A 48 -0.26 40.08 53.24
CA LEU A 48 0.62 40.72 52.26
C LEU A 48 0.57 42.26 52.37
N PRO A 49 1.70 42.95 52.17
CA PRO A 49 1.74 44.40 51.92
C PRO A 49 1.15 44.72 50.54
N SER A 50 0.85 46.00 50.28
CA SER A 50 0.41 46.44 48.95
C SER A 50 1.58 46.49 47.97
N LEU A 51 1.50 45.74 46.86
CA LEU A 51 2.59 45.60 45.90
C LEU A 51 2.33 46.45 44.64
N THR A 52 3.37 47.14 44.19
CA THR A 52 3.41 47.86 42.89
C THR A 52 4.47 47.26 41.96
N THR A 53 5.54 46.72 42.54
CA THR A 53 6.51 45.84 41.90
C THR A 53 6.72 44.61 42.78
N PHE A 54 6.93 43.44 42.16
CA PHE A 54 7.33 42.24 42.89
C PHE A 54 8.00 41.21 41.96
N THR A 55 8.75 40.29 42.54
CA THR A 55 9.22 39.08 41.85
C THR A 55 8.84 37.84 42.64
N PHE A 56 8.28 36.85 41.96
CA PHE A 56 7.93 35.54 42.49
C PHE A 56 8.80 34.47 41.83
N CYS A 57 9.41 33.57 42.60
CA CYS A 57 10.20 32.44 42.12
C CYS A 57 9.76 31.16 42.84
N VAL A 58 9.66 30.05 42.10
CA VAL A 58 9.32 28.74 42.66
C VAL A 58 9.88 27.60 41.80
N ARG A 59 10.14 26.46 42.45
CA ARG A 59 10.39 25.17 41.77
C ARG A 59 9.18 24.26 42.02
N LEU A 60 8.51 23.88 40.94
CA LEU A 60 7.34 22.99 40.96
C LEU A 60 7.74 21.59 40.48
N TYR A 61 7.12 20.55 41.03
CA TYR A 61 7.18 19.19 40.47
C TYR A 61 5.77 18.60 40.55
N SER A 62 5.12 18.33 39.41
CA SER A 62 3.72 17.87 39.37
C SER A 62 3.64 16.37 39.13
N TYR A 63 2.87 15.66 39.95
CA TYR A 63 2.63 14.21 39.79
C TYR A 63 1.46 13.91 38.85
N GLN A 64 0.38 14.68 38.98
CA GLN A 64 -0.82 14.63 38.14
C GLN A 64 -1.14 16.04 37.63
N ARG A 65 -2.10 16.12 36.70
CA ARG A 65 -2.79 17.37 36.33
C ARG A 65 -4.20 17.37 36.88
N ARG A 66 -4.80 18.55 36.94
CA ARG A 66 -6.22 18.75 37.25
C ARG A 66 -6.88 19.60 36.17
N TYR A 67 -8.20 19.75 36.25
CA TYR A 67 -8.92 20.58 35.28
C TYR A 67 -8.50 22.06 35.35
N SER A 68 -8.00 22.50 36.51
CA SER A 68 -7.28 23.76 36.67
C SER A 68 -6.27 23.62 37.80
N ASP A 69 -4.99 23.50 37.46
CA ASP A 69 -3.91 23.40 38.46
C ASP A 69 -3.54 24.80 38.99
N TYR A 70 -4.00 25.13 40.21
CA TYR A 70 -3.64 26.36 40.92
C TYR A 70 -2.55 26.08 41.96
N PHE A 71 -1.37 26.68 41.78
CA PHE A 71 -0.26 26.56 42.73
C PHE A 71 -0.07 27.80 43.61
N PHE A 72 -0.66 28.94 43.24
CA PHE A 72 -0.66 30.19 44.03
C PHE A 72 -1.97 30.96 43.76
N SER A 73 -2.67 31.32 44.84
CA SER A 73 -3.85 32.18 44.83
C SER A 73 -3.75 33.22 45.96
N TYR A 74 -4.22 34.43 45.68
CA TYR A 74 -4.32 35.54 46.62
C TYR A 74 -5.68 36.23 46.50
N ALA A 75 -6.40 36.32 47.61
CA ALA A 75 -7.70 36.97 47.71
C ALA A 75 -7.74 38.04 48.81
N VAL A 76 -8.42 39.14 48.53
CA VAL A 76 -8.75 40.21 49.48
C VAL A 76 -10.24 40.16 49.86
N PRO A 77 -10.67 40.78 50.98
CA PRO A 77 -12.04 40.60 51.48
C PRO A 77 -13.18 40.95 50.51
N ASP A 78 -12.92 41.85 49.55
CA ASP A 78 -13.89 42.31 48.55
C ASP A 78 -13.64 41.74 47.12
N SER A 79 -12.58 40.94 46.92
CA SER A 79 -12.25 40.30 45.63
C SER A 79 -11.47 39.01 45.84
N ASP A 80 -12.00 37.91 45.32
CA ASP A 80 -11.26 36.69 45.05
C ASP A 80 -10.20 36.91 43.96
N ASN A 81 -9.15 36.07 43.97
CA ASN A 81 -8.18 35.91 42.89
C ASN A 81 -7.54 37.19 42.30
N GLU A 82 -7.22 38.17 43.16
CA GLU A 82 -6.49 39.39 42.79
C GLU A 82 -5.08 39.10 42.23
N LEU A 83 -4.41 38.05 42.73
CA LEU A 83 -3.26 37.43 42.08
C LEU A 83 -3.43 35.90 42.07
N ALA A 84 -3.74 35.34 40.90
CA ALA A 84 -3.72 33.89 40.68
C ALA A 84 -2.72 33.54 39.57
N PHE A 85 -1.74 32.68 39.88
CA PHE A 85 -0.83 32.16 38.86
C PHE A 85 -1.42 30.89 38.24
N LEU A 86 -2.20 31.08 37.18
CA LEU A 86 -2.87 30.01 36.44
C LEU A 86 -1.96 29.42 35.34
N LYS A 87 -2.09 28.11 35.08
CA LYS A 87 -1.84 27.50 33.76
C LYS A 87 -0.43 27.70 33.18
N VAL A 88 0.60 27.48 33.99
CA VAL A 88 1.92 27.13 33.46
C VAL A 88 1.86 25.67 32.98
N ASP A 89 2.27 25.37 31.74
CA ASP A 89 2.26 24.01 31.19
C ASP A 89 3.42 23.16 31.78
N VAL A 90 3.32 22.86 33.07
CA VAL A 90 4.31 22.10 33.84
C VAL A 90 4.35 20.67 33.32
N ARG A 91 5.54 20.21 32.91
CA ARG A 91 5.76 18.80 32.54
C ARG A 91 5.60 17.93 33.79
N LEU A 92 4.79 16.87 33.68
CA LEU A 92 4.66 15.89 34.76
C LEU A 92 5.99 15.19 35.03
N LEU A 93 6.19 14.82 36.29
CA LEU A 93 7.35 14.07 36.79
C LEU A 93 8.73 14.73 36.55
N ALA A 94 8.74 16.04 36.27
CA ALA A 94 9.95 16.83 36.08
C ALA A 94 9.91 18.12 36.92
N TRP A 95 11.08 18.55 37.41
CA TRP A 95 11.22 19.84 38.08
C TRP A 95 11.10 20.99 37.08
N PHE A 96 10.13 21.87 37.31
CA PHE A 96 9.90 23.09 36.56
C PHE A 96 10.21 24.31 37.44
N PRO A 97 11.46 24.81 37.43
CA PRO A 97 11.80 26.08 38.05
C PRO A 97 11.38 27.26 37.17
N PHE A 98 10.72 28.26 37.76
CA PHE A 98 10.43 29.53 37.09
C PHE A 98 10.52 30.72 38.04
N CYS A 99 10.67 31.91 37.45
CA CYS A 99 10.52 33.20 38.11
C CYS A 99 9.66 34.14 37.26
N ALA A 100 8.80 34.93 37.88
CA ALA A 100 8.00 35.99 37.27
C ALA A 100 8.30 37.32 37.98
N SER A 101 8.88 38.27 37.26
CA SER A 101 9.12 39.65 37.72
C SER A 101 8.05 40.56 37.11
N VAL A 102 7.31 41.27 37.96
CA VAL A 102 6.10 42.02 37.63
C VAL A 102 6.26 43.47 38.06
N ASP A 103 6.19 44.38 37.09
CA ASP A 103 6.17 45.83 37.30
C ASP A 103 4.81 46.37 36.83
N LEU A 104 3.92 46.67 37.78
CA LEU A 104 2.59 47.19 37.51
C LEU A 104 2.63 48.67 37.09
N THR A 105 3.68 49.40 37.46
CA THR A 105 3.86 50.83 37.11
C THR A 105 4.25 51.00 35.64
N ALA A 106 5.06 50.07 35.11
CA ALA A 106 5.39 49.96 33.69
C ALA A 106 4.45 49.02 32.90
N ALA A 107 3.44 48.45 33.56
CA ALA A 107 2.52 47.43 33.02
C ALA A 107 3.25 46.29 32.29
N SER A 108 4.35 45.78 32.86
CA SER A 108 5.24 44.80 32.23
C SER A 108 5.51 43.58 33.10
N VAL A 109 5.60 42.41 32.47
CA VAL A 109 5.92 41.14 33.11
C VAL A 109 7.04 40.45 32.36
N THR A 110 8.08 40.03 33.08
CA THR A 110 9.15 39.16 32.57
C THR A 110 9.06 37.80 33.25
N PHE A 111 8.79 36.76 32.47
CA PHE A 111 8.68 35.37 32.92
C PHE A 111 9.90 34.59 32.43
N VAL A 112 10.62 33.95 33.34
CA VAL A 112 11.84 33.17 33.07
C VAL A 112 11.63 31.74 33.56
N HIS A 113 11.88 30.77 32.69
CA HIS A 113 11.70 29.35 32.99
C HIS A 113 12.74 28.50 32.25
N SER A 114 12.76 27.20 32.50
CA SER A 114 13.78 26.28 31.97
C SER A 114 13.92 26.22 30.44
N ASN A 115 12.88 26.60 29.69
CA ASN A 115 12.89 26.58 28.21
C ASN A 115 13.13 27.96 27.56
N GLY A 116 13.13 29.06 28.32
CA GLY A 116 13.21 30.40 27.73
C GLY A 116 12.90 31.58 28.65
N THR A 117 12.72 32.74 28.05
CA THR A 117 12.27 33.97 28.72
C THR A 117 11.21 34.65 27.86
N GLU A 118 10.04 34.87 28.44
CA GLU A 118 8.90 35.52 27.82
C GLU A 118 8.71 36.90 28.45
N LYS A 119 8.39 37.90 27.62
CA LYS A 119 8.13 39.28 28.08
C LYS A 119 6.79 39.72 27.52
N SER A 120 5.88 40.10 28.41
CA SER A 120 4.53 40.54 28.07
C SER A 120 4.26 41.91 28.66
N THR A 121 3.32 42.62 28.03
CA THR A 121 2.75 43.87 28.55
C THR A 121 1.31 43.59 28.98
N LEU A 122 0.90 44.14 30.12
CA LEU A 122 -0.43 43.93 30.72
C LEU A 122 -1.48 44.79 30.01
N VAL A 123 -1.74 44.47 28.73
CA VAL A 123 -2.58 45.31 27.84
C VAL A 123 -4.06 45.25 28.23
N ASP A 124 -4.56 44.10 28.70
CA ASP A 124 -5.99 43.89 28.96
C ASP A 124 -6.50 44.60 30.23
N ALA A 125 -5.63 44.92 31.20
CA ALA A 125 -6.03 45.57 32.44
C ALA A 125 -6.20 47.10 32.32
N VAL A 126 -5.52 47.72 31.35
CA VAL A 126 -5.39 49.20 31.26
C VAL A 126 -6.57 49.85 30.51
N SER A 127 -7.39 49.08 29.80
CA SER A 127 -8.40 49.63 28.88
C SER A 127 -9.76 50.01 29.48
N GLU A 128 -10.12 49.56 30.70
CA GLU A 128 -11.47 49.81 31.25
C GLU A 128 -11.51 50.74 32.49
N LYS A 129 -10.41 50.88 33.23
CA LYS A 129 -10.32 51.82 34.36
C LYS A 129 -8.97 52.51 34.36
N GLY A 130 -8.96 53.84 34.21
CA GLY A 130 -7.76 54.68 34.36
C GLY A 130 -7.33 54.82 35.81
N LEU A 131 -7.00 53.69 36.45
CA LEU A 131 -6.48 53.58 37.81
C LEU A 131 -5.00 53.20 37.78
N GLU A 132 -4.26 53.60 38.81
CA GLU A 132 -2.93 53.04 39.08
C GLU A 132 -3.09 51.55 39.38
N LEU A 133 -2.36 50.69 38.67
CA LEU A 133 -2.36 49.25 38.92
C LEU A 133 -1.54 48.97 40.18
N ASN A 134 -2.21 48.54 41.25
CA ASN A 134 -1.59 48.01 42.46
C ASN A 134 -2.30 46.74 42.92
N VAL A 135 -1.59 45.92 43.68
CA VAL A 135 -2.16 44.78 44.41
C VAL A 135 -2.48 45.28 45.82
N GLN A 136 -3.73 45.12 46.25
CA GLN A 136 -4.18 45.57 47.56
C GLN A 136 -3.53 44.75 48.67
N GLY A 137 -3.22 45.41 49.78
CA GLY A 137 -2.62 44.76 50.96
C GLY A 137 -3.71 44.30 51.93
N GLY A 138 -3.41 43.28 52.73
CA GLY A 138 -4.34 42.77 53.76
C GLY A 138 -5.11 41.49 53.42
N GLY A 139 -4.91 40.92 52.23
CA GLY A 139 -5.50 39.64 51.80
C GLY A 139 -4.82 38.40 52.39
N SER A 140 -5.24 37.23 51.92
CA SER A 140 -4.66 35.91 52.27
C SER A 140 -3.99 35.26 51.07
N VAL A 141 -2.83 34.62 51.27
CA VAL A 141 -2.18 33.77 50.26
C VAL A 141 -2.44 32.30 50.57
N VAL A 142 -2.78 31.55 49.52
CA VAL A 142 -2.86 30.08 49.53
C VAL A 142 -1.95 29.52 48.45
N LEU A 143 -1.10 28.56 48.81
CA LEU A 143 -0.29 27.80 47.86
C LEU A 143 -0.91 26.41 47.66
N GLY A 144 -1.00 25.99 46.40
CA GLY A 144 -1.52 24.68 45.99
C GLY A 144 -3.03 24.50 45.97
N GLN A 145 -3.80 25.59 46.12
CA GLN A 145 -5.26 25.61 46.03
C GLN A 145 -5.75 26.96 45.50
N ASP A 146 -6.95 26.97 44.94
CA ASP A 146 -7.66 28.19 44.51
C ASP A 146 -8.59 28.71 45.63
N GLN A 147 -8.80 30.03 45.66
CA GLN A 147 -9.68 30.70 46.62
C GLN A 147 -10.95 31.23 45.93
N ASP A 148 -11.94 30.35 45.71
CA ASP A 148 -13.25 30.76 45.14
C ASP A 148 -14.03 31.73 46.06
N GLU A 149 -13.62 31.87 47.33
CA GLU A 149 -14.06 32.92 48.26
C GLU A 149 -12.86 33.40 49.11
N PRO A 150 -12.84 34.65 49.63
CA PRO A 150 -11.75 35.13 50.48
C PRO A 150 -11.56 34.25 51.73
N ARG A 151 -10.43 33.52 51.82
CA ARG A 151 -10.15 32.50 52.84
C ARG A 151 -11.11 31.29 52.85
N GLY A 152 -11.84 31.06 51.76
CA GLY A 152 -12.88 30.03 51.63
C GLY A 152 -13.00 29.46 50.22
N GLY A 153 -14.20 28.95 49.86
CA GLY A 153 -14.53 28.45 48.52
C GLY A 153 -13.95 27.07 48.13
N MET A 154 -12.63 26.91 48.29
CA MET A 154 -11.73 25.81 47.89
C MET A 154 -12.41 24.58 47.26
N ASN A 155 -12.10 24.31 45.99
CA ASN A 155 -12.61 23.16 45.25
C ASN A 155 -11.63 21.98 45.20
N ARG A 156 -12.16 20.75 45.15
CA ARG A 156 -11.36 19.54 44.91
C ARG A 156 -10.72 19.55 43.51
N GLY A 157 -11.40 20.11 42.52
CA GLY A 157 -10.90 20.17 41.14
C GLY A 157 -9.77 21.19 40.89
N GLN A 158 -9.48 22.06 41.86
CA GLN A 158 -8.53 23.18 41.76
C GLN A 158 -7.28 23.01 42.67
N SER A 159 -7.08 21.82 43.25
CA SER A 159 -5.90 21.47 44.07
C SER A 159 -4.66 21.15 43.23
N PHE A 160 -3.46 21.54 43.67
CA PHE A 160 -2.19 21.06 43.10
C PHE A 160 -1.73 19.74 43.74
N ASN A 161 -1.30 18.77 42.93
CA ASN A 161 -0.68 17.51 43.37
C ASN A 161 0.80 17.47 42.95
N GLY A 162 1.71 17.60 43.91
CA GLY A 162 3.12 17.74 43.62
C GLY A 162 3.99 18.23 44.78
N TYR A 163 5.25 18.53 44.48
CA TYR A 163 6.15 19.24 45.38
C TYR A 163 6.25 20.73 45.03
N LEU A 164 6.34 21.54 46.07
CA LEU A 164 6.76 22.94 46.03
C LEU A 164 8.13 23.04 46.72
N ALA A 165 9.11 23.67 46.07
CA ALA A 165 10.44 23.90 46.64
C ALA A 165 10.95 25.31 46.32
N ASP A 166 11.73 25.87 47.25
CA ASP A 166 12.39 27.18 47.12
C ASP A 166 11.44 28.31 46.67
N VAL A 167 10.21 28.32 47.22
CA VAL A 167 9.24 29.41 47.01
C VAL A 167 9.80 30.69 47.61
N TRP A 168 9.75 31.77 46.83
CA TRP A 168 10.20 33.10 47.26
C TRP A 168 9.37 34.19 46.58
N LEU A 169 8.89 35.16 47.37
CA LEU A 169 8.23 36.38 46.92
C LEU A 169 8.92 37.58 47.56
N GLY A 170 9.30 38.58 46.77
CA GLY A 170 9.87 39.84 47.27
C GLY A 170 9.40 41.05 46.47
N GLU A 171 9.42 42.23 47.09
CA GLU A 171 9.00 43.50 46.45
C GLU A 171 9.99 43.99 45.37
N ALA A 172 11.21 43.46 45.37
CA ALA A 172 12.27 43.83 44.44
C ALA A 172 12.08 43.20 43.05
N LEU A 173 12.34 43.97 41.99
CA LEU A 173 12.43 43.48 40.62
C LEU A 173 13.80 42.81 40.39
N LEU A 174 13.81 41.50 40.16
CA LEU A 174 15.00 40.79 39.73
C LEU A 174 15.26 41.00 38.23
N THR A 175 16.54 41.09 37.85
CA THR A 175 16.94 41.11 36.44
C THR A 175 16.80 39.73 35.80
N GLU A 176 16.65 39.69 34.48
CA GLU A 176 16.60 38.44 33.69
C GLU A 176 17.78 37.50 33.99
N VAL A 177 18.99 38.05 34.18
CA VAL A 177 20.20 37.27 34.51
C VAL A 177 20.07 36.60 35.88
N GLN A 178 19.62 37.33 36.91
CA GLN A 178 19.43 36.79 38.26
C GLN A 178 18.34 35.69 38.29
N MET A 179 17.25 35.90 37.55
CA MET A 179 16.20 34.88 37.39
C MET A 179 16.72 33.64 36.64
N GLN A 180 17.53 33.81 35.60
CA GLN A 180 18.19 32.70 34.89
C GLN A 180 19.18 31.93 35.80
N GLU A 181 19.89 32.60 36.71
CA GLU A 181 20.78 31.94 37.67
C GLU A 181 20.04 31.05 38.67
N TYR A 182 18.86 31.47 39.15
CA TYR A 182 17.96 30.64 39.98
C TYR A 182 17.40 29.44 39.20
N VAL A 183 16.89 29.68 37.98
CA VAL A 183 16.31 28.64 37.10
C VAL A 183 17.36 27.59 36.71
N GLN A 184 18.60 28.00 36.48
CA GLN A 184 19.71 27.11 36.14
C GLN A 184 20.40 26.47 37.36
N CYS A 185 19.91 26.71 38.58
CA CYS A 185 20.52 26.22 39.83
C CYS A 185 21.99 26.63 40.02
N ARG A 186 22.38 27.80 39.49
CA ARG A 186 23.76 28.33 39.61
C ARG A 186 23.94 29.13 40.89
N ALA A 187 22.89 29.80 41.34
CA ALA A 187 22.82 30.49 42.62
C ALA A 187 21.51 30.15 43.35
N VAL A 188 21.56 30.13 44.68
CA VAL A 188 20.38 30.45 45.50
C VAL A 188 20.20 31.97 45.40
N LEU A 189 18.95 32.45 45.40
CA LEU A 189 18.64 33.88 45.31
C LEU A 189 19.51 34.70 46.30
N PRO A 190 20.06 35.85 45.88
CA PRO A 190 21.13 36.51 46.62
C PRO A 190 20.67 36.94 48.03
N PRO A 191 21.40 36.58 49.11
CA PRO A 191 20.99 36.86 50.48
C PRO A 191 20.99 38.36 50.84
N ASP A 192 21.58 39.21 50.00
CA ASP A 192 21.64 40.66 50.19
C ASP A 192 20.41 41.40 49.61
N ALA A 193 19.45 40.70 49.00
CA ALA A 193 18.15 41.26 48.64
C ALA A 193 17.23 41.29 49.86
N LEU A 194 17.16 42.45 50.54
CA LEU A 194 16.44 42.61 51.81
C LEU A 194 14.97 42.18 51.73
N GLN A 195 14.55 41.43 52.76
CA GLN A 195 13.17 40.98 53.06
C GLN A 195 12.43 40.30 51.91
N ALA A 196 12.54 38.96 51.89
CA ALA A 196 11.46 38.14 51.36
C ALA A 196 10.16 38.48 52.11
N VAL A 197 9.07 38.66 51.37
CA VAL A 197 7.72 38.85 51.90
C VAL A 197 7.09 37.49 52.26
N LEU A 198 7.46 36.45 51.51
CA LEU A 198 7.09 35.05 51.75
C LEU A 198 8.25 34.17 51.26
N ASP A 199 8.71 33.24 52.09
CA ASP A 199 9.62 32.17 51.71
C ASP A 199 9.39 30.90 52.56
N PHE A 200 10.19 29.85 52.33
CA PHE A 200 10.10 28.56 53.04
C PHE A 200 11.14 28.38 54.16
N GLN A 201 11.72 29.45 54.71
CA GLN A 201 12.74 29.34 55.77
C GLN A 201 12.16 28.95 57.16
N ASP A 202 10.96 29.42 57.51
CA ASP A 202 10.29 29.13 58.80
C ASP A 202 8.84 28.64 58.60
N LEU A 203 8.73 27.44 58.04
CA LEU A 203 7.44 26.88 57.60
C LEU A 203 6.42 26.71 58.74
N ASP A 204 6.89 26.29 59.93
CA ASP A 204 6.05 25.98 61.09
C ASP A 204 5.42 27.25 61.69
N ASN A 205 6.16 28.35 61.75
CA ASN A 205 5.65 29.61 62.28
C ASN A 205 4.78 30.35 61.28
N ASP A 206 5.10 30.31 59.98
CA ASP A 206 4.49 31.21 58.99
C ASP A 206 3.33 30.62 58.17
N PHE A 207 3.23 29.29 58.04
CA PHE A 207 2.13 28.63 57.33
C PHE A 207 1.25 27.76 58.25
N THR A 208 -0.03 27.63 57.92
CA THR A 208 -0.84 26.50 58.42
C THR A 208 -0.84 25.38 57.38
N LEU A 209 -0.33 24.22 57.78
CA LEU A 209 -0.32 23.00 56.99
C LEU A 209 -1.71 22.37 56.97
N GLY A 210 -2.27 22.17 55.76
CA GLY A 210 -3.43 21.32 55.53
C GLY A 210 -3.02 19.85 55.36
N VAL A 211 -3.61 19.16 54.38
CA VAL A 211 -3.15 17.82 53.93
C VAL A 211 -1.86 17.96 53.13
N ALA A 212 -0.76 18.19 53.84
CA ALA A 212 0.58 18.44 53.32
C ALA A 212 1.64 17.76 54.20
N THR A 213 2.67 17.17 53.58
CA THR A 213 3.81 16.58 54.29
C THR A 213 5.09 17.40 54.03
N VAL A 214 5.83 17.71 55.10
CA VAL A 214 7.04 18.53 55.03
C VAL A 214 8.26 17.62 55.13
N GLY A 215 9.12 17.66 54.13
CA GLY A 215 10.26 16.75 54.02
C GLY A 215 11.58 17.48 53.83
N ALA A 216 12.52 17.29 54.75
CA ALA A 216 13.93 17.61 54.55
C ALA A 216 14.71 16.40 54.00
N ASP A 217 14.09 15.62 53.11
CA ASP A 217 14.65 14.39 52.55
C ASP A 217 15.86 14.70 51.65
N GLU A 218 16.92 13.89 51.76
CA GLU A 218 18.09 13.98 50.88
C GLU A 218 17.75 13.71 49.41
N MET A 219 16.62 13.02 49.18
CA MET A 219 16.22 12.52 47.88
C MET A 219 15.58 13.57 46.96
N VAL A 220 15.07 14.67 47.52
CA VAL A 220 14.29 15.66 46.78
C VAL A 220 15.08 16.97 46.65
N ASN A 221 16.17 16.92 45.88
CA ASN A 221 16.97 18.09 45.54
C ASN A 221 16.55 18.62 44.15
N PRO A 222 15.85 19.77 44.04
CA PRO A 222 15.39 20.33 42.77
C PRO A 222 16.52 20.65 41.77
N CYS A 223 17.76 20.64 42.23
CA CYS A 223 18.94 21.07 41.50
C CYS A 223 19.99 19.98 41.26
N SER A 224 19.79 18.74 41.71
CA SER A 224 20.74 17.64 41.50
C SER A 224 21.02 17.39 40.01
N SER A 225 22.11 16.69 39.69
CA SER A 225 22.51 16.39 38.31
C SER A 225 21.95 15.07 37.76
N SER A 226 21.29 14.24 38.56
CA SER A 226 20.68 12.96 38.15
C SER A 226 19.30 13.16 37.50
N ARG A 227 19.15 14.23 36.70
CA ARG A 227 17.85 14.89 36.40
C ARG A 227 16.83 14.07 35.61
N ASP A 228 17.25 12.97 35.00
CA ASP A 228 16.46 12.26 33.99
C ASP A 228 16.29 10.75 34.29
N ILE A 229 16.98 10.19 35.29
CA ILE A 229 17.03 8.74 35.51
C ILE A 229 16.07 8.30 36.62
N LEU A 230 14.98 7.63 36.23
CA LEU A 230 14.03 7.00 37.15
C LEU A 230 14.30 5.49 37.25
N PHE A 231 14.37 4.97 38.47
CA PHE A 231 14.44 3.53 38.73
C PHE A 231 13.08 3.03 39.24
N SER A 232 12.54 1.98 38.61
CA SER A 232 11.36 1.25 39.13
C SER A 232 11.74 -0.21 39.35
N VAL A 233 11.44 -0.72 40.55
CA VAL A 233 11.77 -2.09 40.94
C VAL A 233 10.49 -2.93 40.96
N PHE A 234 10.44 -3.92 40.08
CA PHE A 234 9.38 -4.92 39.99
C PHE A 234 9.70 -6.08 40.94
N SER A 235 8.80 -6.32 41.89
CA SER A 235 9.03 -7.26 42.99
C SER A 235 8.84 -8.74 42.61
N GLU A 236 8.25 -9.04 41.45
CA GLU A 236 8.05 -10.42 41.03
C GLU A 236 9.36 -11.02 40.49
N PRO A 237 9.79 -12.19 40.99
CA PRO A 237 11.10 -12.75 40.68
C PRO A 237 11.13 -13.32 39.25
N ARG A 238 12.11 -12.88 38.44
CA ARG A 238 12.24 -13.20 37.01
C ARG A 238 13.67 -13.62 36.66
N THR A 239 13.84 -14.39 35.59
CA THR A 239 15.18 -14.67 35.04
C THR A 239 15.80 -13.41 34.45
N ALA A 240 17.13 -13.38 34.28
CA ALA A 240 17.81 -12.20 33.75
C ALA A 240 17.30 -11.80 32.34
N HIS A 241 16.94 -12.79 31.52
CA HIS A 241 16.35 -12.55 30.19
C HIS A 241 14.92 -11.99 30.28
N GLN A 242 14.07 -12.56 31.15
CA GLN A 242 12.71 -12.04 31.39
C GLN A 242 12.72 -10.63 32.00
N ALA A 243 13.70 -10.35 32.86
CA ALA A 243 13.93 -9.02 33.42
C ALA A 243 14.31 -7.99 32.33
N ALA A 244 15.18 -8.39 31.39
CA ALA A 244 15.53 -7.55 30.24
C ALA A 244 14.34 -7.30 29.29
N GLN A 245 13.55 -8.34 28.98
CA GLN A 245 12.35 -8.23 28.15
C GLN A 245 11.32 -7.28 28.79
N LEU A 246 11.02 -7.43 30.09
CA LEU A 246 10.10 -6.54 30.81
C LEU A 246 10.53 -5.07 30.75
N CYS A 247 11.80 -4.77 31.00
CA CYS A 247 12.26 -3.38 30.92
C CYS A 247 12.20 -2.83 29.49
N SER A 248 12.51 -3.67 28.48
CA SER A 248 12.42 -3.29 27.06
C SER A 248 10.98 -3.00 26.63
N ILE A 249 10.02 -3.84 27.03
CA ILE A 249 8.57 -3.64 26.84
C ILE A 249 8.14 -2.27 27.36
N LEU A 250 8.62 -1.89 28.54
CA LEU A 250 8.33 -0.62 29.20
C LEU A 250 9.09 0.60 28.62
N ASN A 251 9.75 0.46 27.46
CA ASN A 251 10.61 1.49 26.85
C ASN A 251 11.71 2.00 27.81
N GLY A 252 12.23 1.07 28.62
CA GLY A 252 13.37 1.25 29.52
C GLY A 252 14.43 0.19 29.28
N LYS A 253 15.33 0.04 30.24
CA LYS A 253 16.38 -0.99 30.22
C LYS A 253 16.65 -1.54 31.62
N VAL A 254 17.25 -2.71 31.74
CA VAL A 254 17.75 -3.17 33.05
C VAL A 254 18.78 -2.16 33.55
N ALA A 255 18.69 -1.78 34.82
CA ALA A 255 19.54 -0.75 35.39
C ALA A 255 21.01 -1.15 35.34
N ALA A 256 21.81 -0.40 34.59
CA ALA A 256 23.26 -0.61 34.43
C ALA A 256 23.98 0.67 34.92
N PRO A 257 24.37 0.74 36.20
CA PRO A 257 24.97 1.94 36.77
C PRO A 257 26.25 2.34 36.06
N ARG A 258 26.42 3.65 35.83
CA ARG A 258 27.60 4.27 35.20
C ARG A 258 28.47 5.04 36.20
N SER A 259 27.97 5.27 37.41
CA SER A 259 28.71 5.91 38.49
C SER A 259 28.39 5.27 39.85
N ILE A 260 29.16 5.63 40.87
CA ILE A 260 28.94 5.17 42.24
C ILE A 260 27.64 5.74 42.83
N GLU A 261 27.25 6.96 42.43
CA GLU A 261 26.00 7.60 42.83
C GLU A 261 24.79 6.87 42.24
N GLU A 262 24.83 6.51 40.95
CA GLU A 262 23.78 5.70 40.31
C GLU A 262 23.65 4.32 40.97
N ASN A 263 24.78 3.66 41.28
CA ASN A 263 24.77 2.36 41.97
C ASN A 263 24.18 2.45 43.38
N GLN A 264 24.56 3.47 44.15
CA GLN A 264 23.98 3.71 45.47
C GLN A 264 22.49 4.05 45.41
N SER A 265 22.03 4.78 44.38
CA SER A 265 20.62 5.07 44.18
C SER A 265 19.82 3.81 43.85
N LEU A 266 20.32 2.98 42.92
CA LEU A 266 19.71 1.72 42.51
C LEU A 266 19.60 0.74 43.70
N LEU A 267 20.70 0.54 44.43
CA LEU A 267 20.72 -0.37 45.58
C LEU A 267 19.88 0.14 46.76
N ARG A 268 19.70 1.46 46.91
CA ARG A 268 18.78 2.09 47.88
C ARG A 268 17.30 1.87 47.50
N GLU A 269 16.96 1.96 46.22
CA GLU A 269 15.59 1.63 45.76
C GLU A 269 15.30 0.12 45.85
N GLY A 270 16.31 -0.73 45.67
CA GLY A 270 16.25 -2.15 46.04
C GLY A 270 16.11 -2.36 47.55
N SER A 271 16.87 -1.61 48.37
CA SER A 271 16.89 -1.77 49.84
C SER A 271 15.52 -1.49 50.48
N ARG A 272 14.79 -0.51 49.95
CA ARG A 272 13.43 -0.17 50.36
C ARG A 272 12.42 -1.31 50.13
N ARG A 273 12.73 -2.25 49.24
CA ARG A 273 11.86 -3.36 48.79
C ARG A 273 12.40 -4.73 49.20
N VAL A 274 13.31 -4.76 50.19
CA VAL A 274 13.97 -5.96 50.74
C VAL A 274 12.99 -6.97 51.32
N ALA A 275 11.83 -6.56 51.82
CA ALA A 275 10.89 -7.50 52.44
C ALA A 275 10.25 -8.45 51.41
N GLN A 276 10.23 -8.09 50.13
CA GLN A 276 9.53 -8.79 49.05
C GLN A 276 10.49 -9.43 48.04
N CYS A 277 11.68 -8.86 47.83
CA CYS A 277 12.71 -9.39 46.93
C CYS A 277 13.55 -10.56 47.51
N LYS A 278 12.99 -11.35 48.44
CA LYS A 278 13.67 -12.48 49.08
C LYS A 278 13.41 -13.79 48.35
N THR A 279 14.21 -14.10 47.33
CA THR A 279 14.19 -15.44 46.71
C THR A 279 15.11 -16.44 47.40
N TYR A 280 16.34 -16.07 47.81
CA TYR A 280 17.23 -16.98 48.56
C TYR A 280 18.25 -16.21 49.43
N SER A 281 18.71 -16.85 50.52
CA SER A 281 19.81 -16.47 51.46
C SER A 281 20.35 -15.02 51.51
N GLU A 282 20.15 -14.37 52.67
CA GLU A 282 20.93 -13.20 53.17
C GLU A 282 21.05 -11.96 52.27
N GLY A 283 20.07 -11.69 51.41
CA GLY A 283 19.99 -10.42 50.71
C GLY A 283 18.62 -10.13 50.09
N ALA A 284 18.45 -8.90 49.63
CA ALA A 284 17.53 -8.62 48.53
C ALA A 284 18.39 -8.34 47.30
N ASN A 285 18.26 -9.18 46.29
CA ASN A 285 19.10 -9.13 45.12
C ASN A 285 18.27 -8.63 43.92
N VAL A 286 18.75 -7.58 43.28
CA VAL A 286 18.18 -7.02 42.05
C VAL A 286 19.09 -7.32 40.86
N TRP A 287 18.50 -7.59 39.69
CA TRP A 287 19.28 -7.74 38.46
C TRP A 287 19.97 -6.41 38.09
N ILE A 288 21.27 -6.48 37.82
CA ILE A 288 22.07 -5.41 37.22
C ILE A 288 22.19 -5.70 35.73
N GLY A 289 22.07 -4.67 34.89
CA GLY A 289 22.10 -4.76 33.42
C GLY A 289 23.49 -5.04 32.83
N VAL A 290 24.30 -5.87 33.48
CA VAL A 290 25.65 -6.26 33.07
C VAL A 290 25.73 -7.79 32.94
N VAL A 291 26.31 -8.27 31.84
CA VAL A 291 26.44 -9.70 31.53
C VAL A 291 27.85 -10.04 31.04
N TRP A 292 28.35 -11.22 31.36
CA TRP A 292 29.59 -11.76 30.83
C TRP A 292 29.35 -12.41 29.47
N LYS A 293 30.05 -11.93 28.43
CA LYS A 293 30.01 -12.53 27.09
C LYS A 293 31.28 -13.36 26.83
N PRO A 294 31.20 -14.71 26.83
CA PRO A 294 32.39 -15.58 26.81
C PRO A 294 33.18 -15.51 25.50
N LEU A 295 32.53 -15.20 24.36
CA LEU A 295 33.19 -15.08 23.05
C LEU A 295 34.16 -13.88 22.97
N ILE A 296 33.83 -12.79 23.66
CA ILE A 296 34.59 -11.52 23.66
C ILE A 296 35.35 -11.28 24.98
N GLN A 297 35.18 -12.16 25.97
CA GLN A 297 35.85 -12.15 27.28
C GLN A 297 35.76 -10.80 28.03
N MET A 298 34.59 -10.17 28.00
CA MET A 298 34.33 -8.88 28.61
C MET A 298 32.92 -8.80 29.22
N TRP A 299 32.79 -7.93 30.23
CA TRP A 299 31.53 -7.52 30.81
C TRP A 299 30.87 -6.46 29.92
N THR A 300 29.67 -6.73 29.45
CA THR A 300 28.89 -5.84 28.58
C THR A 300 27.61 -5.36 29.24
N ASP A 301 27.25 -4.10 29.03
CA ASP A 301 25.90 -3.59 29.33
C ASP A 301 24.90 -4.27 28.37
N VAL A 302 23.89 -4.94 28.94
CA VAL A 302 22.88 -5.74 28.21
C VAL A 302 22.13 -4.90 27.17
N SER A 303 21.94 -3.61 27.44
CA SER A 303 21.17 -2.69 26.58
C SER A 303 21.96 -2.07 25.44
N THR A 304 23.30 -1.98 25.56
CA THR A 304 24.15 -1.34 24.53
C THR A 304 25.09 -2.29 23.82
N GLY A 305 25.34 -3.49 24.39
CA GLY A 305 26.37 -4.42 23.92
C GLY A 305 27.81 -3.91 24.10
N GLN A 306 28.00 -2.73 24.68
CA GLN A 306 29.32 -2.12 24.91
C GLN A 306 29.90 -2.51 26.26
N GLU A 307 31.20 -2.26 26.45
CA GLU A 307 31.90 -2.54 27.71
C GLU A 307 31.25 -1.80 28.90
N ALA A 308 31.02 -2.52 30.00
CA ALA A 308 30.48 -1.94 31.21
C ALA A 308 31.41 -0.85 31.79
N VAL A 309 30.93 0.40 31.78
CA VAL A 309 31.66 1.63 32.13
C VAL A 309 32.04 1.70 33.61
N TYR A 310 31.17 1.23 34.48
CA TYR A 310 31.38 1.13 35.92
C TYR A 310 31.21 -0.32 36.36
N ARG A 311 32.00 -0.73 37.36
CA ARG A 311 32.05 -2.08 37.91
C ARG A 311 32.27 -2.00 39.40
N ASN A 312 31.42 -2.65 40.19
CA ASN A 312 31.53 -2.68 41.64
C ASN A 312 31.51 -4.11 42.21
N PHE A 313 32.12 -5.06 41.48
CA PHE A 313 32.24 -6.44 41.93
C PHE A 313 33.01 -6.55 43.26
N GLU A 314 32.55 -7.43 44.15
CA GLU A 314 33.31 -7.75 45.36
C GLU A 314 34.62 -8.47 45.02
N VAL A 315 34.55 -9.43 44.10
CA VAL A 315 35.70 -10.10 43.48
C VAL A 315 35.41 -10.28 41.99
N GLU A 316 36.06 -9.49 41.12
CA GLU A 316 35.92 -9.63 39.66
C GLU A 316 36.69 -10.89 39.19
N ILE A 317 36.05 -12.06 39.28
CA ILE A 317 36.53 -13.29 38.65
C ILE A 317 36.22 -13.21 37.15
N LYS A 318 37.23 -13.39 36.30
CA LYS A 318 37.01 -13.60 34.85
C LYS A 318 36.67 -15.07 34.59
N PRO A 319 35.43 -15.42 34.21
CA PRO A 319 35.03 -16.80 34.00
C PRO A 319 35.72 -17.42 32.78
N SER A 320 36.38 -18.55 32.96
CA SER A 320 36.97 -19.34 31.86
C SER A 320 35.97 -20.25 31.13
N GLY A 321 34.71 -20.27 31.58
CA GLY A 321 33.64 -21.11 31.02
C GLY A 321 33.03 -20.53 29.74
N GLN A 322 32.24 -21.35 29.04
CA GLN A 322 31.47 -20.95 27.86
C GLN A 322 30.05 -20.46 28.17
N GLU A 323 29.67 -20.43 29.46
CA GLU A 323 28.33 -20.00 29.90
C GLU A 323 28.27 -18.48 30.06
N GLU A 324 27.12 -17.88 29.73
CA GLU A 324 26.84 -16.49 30.05
C GLU A 324 26.49 -16.37 31.53
N LEU A 325 27.09 -15.39 32.21
CA LEU A 325 26.90 -15.13 33.64
C LEU A 325 26.37 -13.72 33.82
N CYS A 326 25.39 -13.58 34.70
CA CYS A 326 24.66 -12.34 34.93
C CYS A 326 25.08 -11.72 36.27
N VAL A 327 24.76 -10.45 36.48
CA VAL A 327 25.20 -9.71 37.66
C VAL A 327 24.00 -9.32 38.52
N SER A 328 24.08 -9.57 39.82
CA SER A 328 23.09 -9.07 40.78
C SER A 328 23.70 -8.08 41.76
N GLY A 329 22.88 -7.18 42.29
CA GLY A 329 23.26 -6.23 43.32
C GLY A 329 22.63 -6.61 44.65
N ALA A 330 23.46 -6.98 45.63
CA ALA A 330 23.00 -7.32 46.97
C ALA A 330 22.67 -6.06 47.78
N SER A 331 21.56 -6.10 48.52
CA SER A 331 21.11 -4.95 49.33
C SER A 331 20.69 -5.34 50.75
N MET A 332 21.69 -5.56 51.63
CA MET A 332 21.69 -5.12 53.04
C MET A 332 22.97 -5.59 53.77
N GLY A 333 23.61 -4.71 54.56
CA GLY A 333 24.61 -5.16 55.56
C GLY A 333 25.92 -4.38 55.68
N SER A 334 25.88 -3.07 55.93
CA SER A 334 26.97 -2.29 56.58
C SER A 334 28.40 -2.35 56.01
N SER A 335 28.66 -2.88 54.80
CA SER A 335 29.97 -2.69 54.12
C SER A 335 29.97 -2.89 52.60
N HIS A 336 28.97 -3.57 52.01
CA HIS A 336 29.03 -4.00 50.62
C HIS A 336 27.87 -3.41 49.80
N ASN A 337 28.17 -2.40 48.98
CA ASN A 337 27.30 -1.94 47.88
C ASN A 337 27.66 -2.67 46.56
N ASN A 338 28.15 -3.90 46.71
CA ASN A 338 28.90 -4.61 45.67
C ASN A 338 28.00 -5.41 44.76
N TRP A 339 28.58 -5.90 43.67
CA TRP A 339 27.93 -6.75 42.69
C TRP A 339 28.42 -8.20 42.82
N ASP A 340 27.48 -9.12 42.73
CA ASP A 340 27.69 -10.56 42.77
C ASP A 340 27.48 -11.17 41.39
N ILE A 341 28.21 -12.25 41.10
CA ILE A 341 28.14 -13.00 39.84
C ILE A 341 27.19 -14.18 40.03
N GLU A 342 26.12 -14.21 39.23
CA GLU A 342 25.00 -15.14 39.37
C GLU A 342 24.71 -15.88 38.05
N SER A 343 24.06 -17.04 38.16
CA SER A 343 23.51 -17.71 36.98
C SER A 343 22.32 -16.93 36.43
N CYS A 344 22.32 -16.62 35.12
CA CYS A 344 21.22 -15.93 34.44
C CYS A 344 19.85 -16.63 34.58
N SER A 345 19.84 -17.91 34.95
CA SER A 345 18.65 -18.74 35.20
C SER A 345 18.03 -18.56 36.59
N PHE A 346 18.68 -17.87 37.53
CA PHE A 346 18.08 -17.56 38.83
C PHE A 346 16.91 -16.59 38.69
N GLN A 347 16.04 -16.54 39.70
CA GLN A 347 14.88 -15.65 39.70
C GLN A 347 15.07 -14.55 40.76
N LEU A 348 15.30 -13.31 40.31
CA LEU A 348 15.57 -12.14 41.16
C LEU A 348 14.64 -10.99 40.80
N CYS A 349 14.62 -9.94 41.61
CA CYS A 349 13.84 -8.73 41.33
C CYS A 349 14.40 -7.96 40.13
N THR A 350 13.52 -7.37 39.34
CA THR A 350 13.89 -6.61 38.14
C THR A 350 13.91 -5.13 38.45
N ALA A 351 15.05 -4.46 38.26
CA ALA A 351 15.15 -3.01 38.35
C ALA A 351 15.26 -2.40 36.95
N CYS A 352 14.19 -1.73 36.51
CA CYS A 352 14.17 -1.01 35.24
C CYS A 352 14.59 0.45 35.43
N GLN A 353 15.47 0.90 34.55
CA GLN A 353 15.96 2.26 34.43
C GLN A 353 15.29 2.93 33.23
N PHE A 354 14.62 4.05 33.48
CA PHE A 354 14.02 4.90 32.46
C PHE A 354 14.82 6.19 32.34
N ASN A 355 15.21 6.55 31.11
CA ASN A 355 15.95 7.78 30.84
C ASN A 355 15.03 9.02 30.77
N ARG A 356 13.71 8.82 30.69
CA ARG A 356 12.64 9.83 30.81
C ARG A 356 11.34 9.12 31.20
N PRO A 357 10.42 9.75 31.96
CA PRO A 357 9.06 9.25 32.12
C PRO A 357 8.26 9.45 30.83
N ALA A 358 8.17 8.40 30.01
CA ALA A 358 7.25 8.37 28.87
C ALA A 358 5.82 8.02 29.35
N PRO A 359 4.77 8.59 28.75
CA PRO A 359 3.40 8.15 28.99
C PRO A 359 3.19 6.76 28.38
N ILE A 360 2.49 5.91 29.13
CA ILE A 360 1.99 4.61 28.69
C ILE A 360 0.52 4.81 28.33
N MET A 361 0.14 4.42 27.12
CA MET A 361 -1.16 4.71 26.52
C MET A 361 -2.15 3.58 26.76
N LEU A 362 -3.38 3.90 27.17
CA LEU A 362 -4.48 2.95 27.35
C LEU A 362 -5.49 3.07 26.20
N ARG A 363 -5.62 2.00 25.42
CA ARG A 363 -6.49 1.87 24.24
C ARG A 363 -7.65 0.91 24.47
N GLY A 364 -8.70 1.04 23.67
CA GLY A 364 -9.89 0.16 23.69
C GLY A 364 -11.08 0.68 24.51
N LEU A 365 -10.90 1.75 25.30
CA LEU A 365 -12.01 2.44 25.97
C LEU A 365 -12.78 3.33 24.97
N CYS A 366 -14.08 3.52 25.20
CA CYS A 366 -14.91 4.44 24.43
C CYS A 366 -14.57 5.93 24.73
N SER A 367 -14.98 6.84 23.84
CA SER A 367 -14.74 8.28 23.98
C SER A 367 -15.35 8.94 25.22
N GLU A 368 -16.37 8.33 25.84
CA GLU A 368 -17.02 8.85 27.06
C GLU A 368 -16.42 8.31 28.38
N SER A 369 -15.40 7.44 28.33
CA SER A 369 -14.82 6.82 29.53
C SER A 369 -14.33 7.86 30.55
N LEU A 370 -14.46 7.54 31.83
CA LEU A 370 -13.97 8.34 32.95
C LEU A 370 -12.51 8.03 33.35
N PHE A 371 -11.91 6.99 32.78
CA PHE A 371 -10.50 6.65 33.02
C PHE A 371 -9.56 7.47 32.12
N ASP A 372 -8.34 7.72 32.59
CA ASP A 372 -7.33 8.44 31.80
C ASP A 372 -6.82 7.59 30.63
N ARG A 373 -6.23 8.26 29.63
CA ARG A 373 -5.56 7.59 28.49
C ARG A 373 -4.05 7.51 28.62
N GLU A 374 -3.46 8.43 29.39
CA GLU A 374 -2.02 8.53 29.63
C GLU A 374 -1.72 8.12 31.07
N TYR A 375 -0.84 7.13 31.26
CA TYR A 375 -0.38 6.63 32.55
C TYR A 375 1.13 6.81 32.69
N TYR A 376 1.60 7.01 33.92
CA TYR A 376 3.01 7.09 34.24
C TYR A 376 3.36 6.13 35.38
N ILE A 377 4.51 5.48 35.27
CA ILE A 377 5.03 4.61 36.34
C ILE A 377 5.76 5.49 37.36
N TYR A 378 5.14 5.67 38.52
CA TYR A 378 5.78 6.22 39.71
C TYR A 378 5.06 5.69 40.96
N ASP A 379 5.74 5.71 42.09
CA ASP A 379 5.28 5.13 43.37
C ASP A 379 5.05 3.60 43.32
N THR A 380 4.87 2.98 44.49
CA THR A 380 4.66 1.54 44.65
C THR A 380 3.64 1.21 45.73
N ILE A 381 2.52 0.59 45.35
CA ILE A 381 1.49 0.09 46.27
C ILE A 381 1.63 -1.42 46.38
N ASN A 382 1.49 -1.96 47.60
CA ASN A 382 1.71 -3.39 47.88
C ASN A 382 3.06 -3.93 47.36
N SER A 383 4.08 -3.06 47.26
CA SER A 383 5.43 -3.34 46.76
C SER A 383 5.56 -3.56 45.24
N ARG A 384 4.48 -3.38 44.46
CA ARG A 384 4.53 -3.38 42.99
C ARG A 384 4.43 -1.94 42.44
N PRO A 385 5.04 -1.64 41.29
CA PRO A 385 4.88 -0.35 40.62
C PRO A 385 3.42 -0.01 40.31
N VAL A 386 3.07 1.27 40.43
CA VAL A 386 1.74 1.79 40.13
C VAL A 386 1.74 2.55 38.83
N PHE A 387 0.71 2.33 38.02
CA PHE A 387 0.43 3.09 36.81
C PHE A 387 -0.56 4.20 37.20
N ASN A 388 -0.05 5.40 37.43
CA ASN A 388 -0.85 6.55 37.80
C ASN A 388 -1.30 7.30 36.54
N GLY A 389 -2.61 7.47 36.37
CA GLY A 389 -3.19 8.22 35.28
C GLY A 389 -2.91 9.72 35.42
N LYS A 390 -2.90 10.40 34.26
CA LYS A 390 -2.62 11.83 34.12
C LYS A 390 -3.49 12.74 35.00
N PHE A 391 -4.74 12.37 35.29
CA PHE A 391 -5.65 13.18 36.09
C PHE A 391 -6.17 12.43 37.33
N TRP A 392 -6.95 11.36 37.12
CA TRP A 392 -7.86 10.83 38.14
C TRP A 392 -7.90 9.33 38.28
N SER A 393 -7.28 8.57 37.39
CA SER A 393 -7.28 7.11 37.44
C SER A 393 -5.97 6.53 37.97
N ARG A 394 -6.02 5.33 38.53
CA ARG A 394 -4.85 4.61 39.06
C ARG A 394 -5.03 3.12 38.82
N LEU A 395 -4.03 2.49 38.21
CA LEU A 395 -3.96 1.05 38.01
C LEU A 395 -2.89 0.48 38.93
N ALA A 396 -3.33 -0.28 39.93
CA ALA A 396 -2.50 -0.80 41.01
C ALA A 396 -2.84 -2.26 41.34
N TRP A 397 -1.87 -2.99 41.88
CA TRP A 397 -2.07 -4.34 42.37
C TRP A 397 -2.79 -4.34 43.73
N THR A 398 -3.94 -5.01 43.79
CA THR A 398 -4.74 -5.18 45.01
C THR A 398 -4.58 -6.62 45.52
N ASN A 399 -4.39 -6.78 46.84
CA ASN A 399 -4.33 -8.07 47.52
C ASN A 399 -5.53 -8.23 48.45
N ASN A 400 -6.10 -9.44 48.50
CA ASN A 400 -7.09 -9.86 49.50
C ASN A 400 -8.25 -8.86 49.68
N GLU A 401 -8.93 -8.50 48.58
CA GLU A 401 -10.18 -7.74 48.63
C GLU A 401 -11.26 -8.56 49.36
N SER A 402 -12.39 -7.96 49.76
CA SER A 402 -13.38 -8.58 50.66
C SER A 402 -14.05 -9.87 50.13
N ASP A 403 -13.93 -10.13 48.83
CA ASP A 403 -14.37 -11.33 48.11
C ASP A 403 -13.24 -12.37 47.90
N GLY A 404 -12.05 -12.12 48.45
CA GLY A 404 -10.85 -12.94 48.28
C GLY A 404 -10.08 -12.68 46.98
N TRP A 405 -10.49 -11.68 46.17
CA TRP A 405 -9.83 -11.38 44.91
C TRP A 405 -8.48 -10.66 45.12
N SER A 406 -7.51 -10.99 44.27
CA SER A 406 -6.23 -10.28 44.13
C SER A 406 -5.93 -10.12 42.64
N GLY A 407 -5.31 -9.01 42.24
CA GLY A 407 -5.07 -8.70 40.84
C GLY A 407 -4.85 -7.22 40.55
N TRP A 408 -4.62 -6.89 39.28
CA TRP A 408 -4.54 -5.51 38.81
C TRP A 408 -5.92 -4.86 38.73
N LYS A 409 -6.10 -3.76 39.47
CA LYS A 409 -7.35 -3.00 39.54
C LYS A 409 -7.09 -1.58 39.05
N LEU A 410 -7.74 -1.20 37.96
CA LEU A 410 -7.88 0.20 37.53
C LEU A 410 -9.01 0.82 38.35
N THR A 411 -8.76 1.94 39.02
CA THR A 411 -9.73 2.63 39.87
C THR A 411 -9.76 4.12 39.56
N LEU A 412 -10.92 4.75 39.73
CA LEU A 412 -11.04 6.19 39.73
C LEU A 412 -10.81 6.73 41.16
N LEU A 413 -9.84 7.62 41.34
CA LEU A 413 -9.44 8.18 42.64
C LEU A 413 -10.54 9.05 43.27
N THR A 414 -11.41 9.66 42.46
CA THR A 414 -12.51 10.50 42.95
C THR A 414 -13.75 9.71 43.36
N ASP A 415 -13.97 8.52 42.78
CA ASP A 415 -15.05 7.60 43.16
C ASP A 415 -14.58 6.14 43.03
N PRO A 416 -14.12 5.51 44.14
CA PRO A 416 -13.63 4.14 44.13
C PRO A 416 -14.65 3.05 43.73
N HIS A 417 -15.94 3.39 43.61
CA HIS A 417 -16.94 2.47 43.06
C HIS A 417 -16.73 2.24 41.55
N ILE A 418 -16.17 3.22 40.84
CA ILE A 418 -15.85 3.15 39.41
C ILE A 418 -14.48 2.50 39.26
N HIS A 419 -14.47 1.27 38.75
CA HIS A 419 -13.26 0.47 38.65
C HIS A 419 -13.35 -0.62 37.56
N ALA A 420 -12.20 -1.07 37.09
CA ALA A 420 -12.06 -2.22 36.22
C ALA A 420 -11.06 -3.22 36.80
N ARG A 421 -11.45 -4.49 36.91
CA ARG A 421 -10.60 -5.59 37.40
C ARG A 421 -10.03 -6.37 36.21
N MET A 422 -8.72 -6.49 36.13
CA MET A 422 -8.06 -7.35 35.14
C MET A 422 -8.39 -8.82 35.41
N ILE A 423 -8.77 -9.56 34.36
CA ILE A 423 -8.98 -11.00 34.41
C ILE A 423 -7.65 -11.66 34.05
N SER A 424 -6.81 -11.85 35.06
CA SER A 424 -5.49 -12.49 34.95
C SER A 424 -5.55 -13.99 35.23
N THR A 425 -4.61 -14.73 34.63
CA THR A 425 -4.44 -16.18 34.89
C THR A 425 -3.30 -16.49 35.87
N SER A 426 -2.48 -15.50 36.24
CA SER A 426 -1.24 -15.70 37.01
C SER A 426 -0.84 -14.45 37.80
N ASP A 427 -0.44 -14.60 39.06
CA ASP A 427 0.00 -13.48 39.91
C ASP A 427 1.27 -12.76 39.42
N ILE A 428 1.97 -13.29 38.40
CA ILE A 428 3.20 -12.73 37.82
C ILE A 428 2.90 -11.82 36.61
N GLU A 429 1.68 -11.89 36.09
CA GLU A 429 1.22 -11.19 34.89
C GLU A 429 1.20 -9.66 35.10
N HIS A 430 1.67 -8.91 34.10
CA HIS A 430 1.69 -7.44 34.10
C HIS A 430 0.55 -6.87 33.24
N PRO A 431 0.09 -5.64 33.49
CA PRO A 431 -1.07 -5.11 32.77
C PRO A 431 -0.75 -4.55 31.37
N ILE A 432 0.54 -4.53 30.98
CA ILE A 432 1.00 -4.18 29.61
C ILE A 432 0.61 -5.31 28.64
N GLY A 433 0.31 -4.96 27.39
CA GLY A 433 -0.25 -5.86 26.38
C GLY A 433 -1.77 -5.78 26.31
N ILE A 434 -2.42 -6.75 25.66
CA ILE A 434 -3.89 -6.89 25.65
C ILE A 434 -4.34 -7.75 26.83
N HIS A 435 -5.27 -7.24 27.64
CA HIS A 435 -5.92 -8.01 28.71
C HIS A 435 -7.43 -7.79 28.74
N GLU A 436 -8.19 -8.80 29.20
CA GLU A 436 -9.63 -8.67 29.45
C GLU A 436 -9.86 -8.00 30.81
N TYR A 437 -10.64 -6.93 30.85
CA TYR A 437 -11.02 -6.23 32.07
C TYR A 437 -12.52 -6.32 32.31
N LYS A 438 -12.92 -6.63 33.55
CA LYS A 438 -14.30 -6.49 34.02
C LYS A 438 -14.52 -5.06 34.52
N VAL A 439 -15.24 -4.25 33.75
CA VAL A 439 -15.49 -2.82 34.01
C VAL A 439 -16.80 -2.63 34.79
N VAL A 440 -16.77 -1.77 35.81
CA VAL A 440 -17.92 -1.46 36.68
C VAL A 440 -18.02 0.05 36.90
N GLY A 441 -19.19 0.62 36.62
CA GLY A 441 -19.51 2.03 36.91
C GLY A 441 -19.02 3.07 35.89
N ASP A 442 -18.22 2.68 34.90
CA ASP A 442 -17.84 3.57 33.80
C ASP A 442 -18.98 3.77 32.79
N LYS A 443 -18.88 4.80 31.95
CA LYS A 443 -19.88 5.13 30.91
C LYS A 443 -19.83 4.21 29.69
N CYS A 444 -18.71 3.52 29.45
CA CYS A 444 -18.58 2.68 28.27
C CYS A 444 -19.49 1.43 28.32
N PRO A 445 -20.12 1.06 27.19
CA PRO A 445 -21.06 -0.06 27.16
C PRO A 445 -20.33 -1.40 27.26
N GLY A 446 -20.77 -2.24 28.20
CA GLY A 446 -20.32 -3.64 28.35
C GLY A 446 -19.54 -3.90 29.64
N GLU A 447 -19.89 -4.98 30.34
CA GLU A 447 -19.25 -5.40 31.59
C GLU A 447 -17.82 -5.96 31.42
N ARG A 448 -17.47 -6.38 30.20
CA ARG A 448 -16.17 -6.98 29.83
C ARG A 448 -15.64 -6.25 28.60
N GLN A 449 -14.41 -5.75 28.68
CA GLN A 449 -13.75 -4.99 27.62
C GLN A 449 -12.30 -5.44 27.53
N TYR A 450 -11.79 -5.61 26.30
CA TYR A 450 -10.36 -5.82 26.07
C TYR A 450 -9.67 -4.46 26.01
N LEU A 451 -8.69 -4.25 26.88
CA LEU A 451 -7.92 -3.01 26.92
C LEU A 451 -6.46 -3.32 26.61
N ARG A 452 -5.84 -2.47 25.79
CA ARG A 452 -4.40 -2.53 25.50
C ARG A 452 -3.69 -1.41 26.23
N LEU A 453 -2.70 -1.76 27.06
CA LEU A 453 -1.83 -0.80 27.72
C LEU A 453 -0.44 -0.90 27.05
N THR A 454 0.05 0.19 26.46
CA THR A 454 1.26 0.18 25.62
C THR A 454 2.25 1.30 25.94
N SER A 455 3.54 0.94 25.93
CA SER A 455 4.69 1.85 26.03
C SER A 455 5.35 2.12 24.66
N CYS A 456 4.82 1.53 23.58
CA CYS A 456 5.34 1.67 22.24
C CYS A 456 5.16 3.09 21.70
N THR A 457 6.02 3.49 20.75
CA THR A 457 5.92 4.82 20.13
C THR A 457 4.81 4.87 19.08
N LEU A 458 4.41 6.08 18.66
CA LEU A 458 3.35 6.29 17.65
C LEU A 458 3.60 5.63 16.28
N ASN A 459 4.83 5.18 16.01
CA ASN A 459 5.20 4.49 14.77
C ASN A 459 5.34 2.97 14.94
N GLN A 460 4.97 2.43 16.11
CA GLN A 460 5.14 1.02 16.46
C GLN A 460 3.80 0.35 16.77
N PHE A 461 3.69 -0.91 16.40
CA PHE A 461 2.62 -1.81 16.81
C PHE A 461 3.01 -2.49 18.12
N THR A 462 2.04 -2.64 19.02
CA THR A 462 2.22 -3.44 20.24
C THR A 462 1.83 -4.88 19.94
N CYS A 463 2.67 -5.86 20.27
CA CYS A 463 2.26 -7.27 20.30
C CYS A 463 1.31 -7.51 21.49
N ASP A 464 0.57 -8.62 21.51
CA ASP A 464 -0.36 -8.92 22.61
C ASP A 464 0.37 -9.15 23.95
N ASP A 465 1.62 -9.65 23.90
CA ASP A 465 2.54 -9.75 25.05
C ASP A 465 3.13 -8.40 25.54
N GLY A 466 2.89 -7.31 24.80
CA GLY A 466 3.38 -5.97 25.12
C GLY A 466 4.71 -5.58 24.46
N THR A 467 5.37 -6.46 23.70
CA THR A 467 6.56 -6.08 22.91
C THR A 467 6.21 -5.12 21.78
N CYS A 468 7.21 -4.37 21.28
CA CYS A 468 7.00 -3.34 20.26
C CYS A 468 7.73 -3.72 18.96
N VAL A 469 7.01 -3.71 17.85
CA VAL A 469 7.54 -3.87 16.48
C VAL A 469 7.18 -2.61 15.66
N GLU A 470 7.87 -2.32 14.56
CA GLU A 470 7.55 -1.15 13.74
C GLU A 470 6.21 -1.35 12.99
N LEU A 471 5.44 -0.29 12.74
CA LEU A 471 4.15 -0.41 12.02
C LEU A 471 4.29 -0.96 10.59
N GLU A 472 5.47 -0.89 9.97
CA GLU A 472 5.73 -1.50 8.65
C GLU A 472 5.87 -3.04 8.75
N GLN A 473 6.10 -3.59 9.95
CA GLN A 473 6.16 -5.03 10.22
C GLN A 473 4.79 -5.66 10.45
N ARG A 474 3.74 -4.85 10.64
CA ARG A 474 2.36 -5.33 10.79
C ARG A 474 1.82 -5.84 9.45
N CYS A 475 1.38 -7.09 9.39
CA CYS A 475 0.85 -7.71 8.15
C CYS A 475 1.88 -7.70 6.99
N ASN A 476 3.14 -8.06 7.29
CA ASN A 476 4.24 -8.15 6.33
C ASN A 476 4.54 -9.59 5.85
N LEU A 477 3.86 -10.60 6.41
CA LEU A 477 4.09 -12.05 6.21
C LEU A 477 5.37 -12.61 6.87
N GLU A 478 5.99 -11.86 7.77
CA GLU A 478 7.09 -12.28 8.67
C GLU A 478 6.54 -12.40 10.11
N LEU A 479 7.24 -13.11 10.99
CA LEU A 479 6.83 -13.28 12.38
C LEU A 479 7.81 -12.53 13.28
N ASP A 480 7.52 -11.25 13.49
CA ASP A 480 8.29 -10.32 14.30
C ASP A 480 7.84 -10.32 15.78
N CYS A 481 6.54 -10.51 16.05
CA CYS A 481 6.02 -10.74 17.40
C CYS A 481 6.21 -12.21 17.85
N ALA A 482 6.64 -12.41 19.10
CA ALA A 482 6.83 -13.75 19.67
C ALA A 482 5.52 -14.55 19.88
N ASP A 483 4.38 -13.86 19.88
CA ASP A 483 3.01 -14.41 19.96
C ASP A 483 2.29 -14.47 18.59
N HIS A 484 2.95 -14.00 17.52
CA HIS A 484 2.42 -13.87 16.15
C HIS A 484 1.24 -12.88 15.99
N SER A 485 1.03 -11.95 16.93
CA SER A 485 -0.09 -10.99 16.89
C SER A 485 0.01 -9.92 15.79
N ASP A 486 1.22 -9.67 15.29
CA ASP A 486 1.56 -8.89 14.10
C ASP A 486 0.96 -9.44 12.79
N GLU A 487 0.66 -10.73 12.72
CA GLU A 487 0.04 -11.40 11.55
C GLU A 487 -1.42 -11.84 11.80
N MET A 488 -2.01 -11.49 12.95
CA MET A 488 -3.43 -11.73 13.24
C MET A 488 -4.34 -10.59 12.74
N ASP A 489 -5.55 -10.91 12.26
CA ASP A 489 -6.52 -9.90 11.78
C ASP A 489 -5.96 -8.96 10.69
N CYS A 490 -5.28 -9.52 9.69
CA CYS A 490 -4.69 -8.79 8.57
C CYS A 490 -5.65 -8.59 7.38
N GLU A 491 -6.97 -8.49 7.62
CA GLU A 491 -7.93 -8.17 6.56
C GLU A 491 -7.77 -6.72 6.10
N THR A 492 -7.12 -6.53 4.94
CA THR A 492 -6.78 -5.22 4.36
C THR A 492 -8.00 -4.34 4.07
N LEU A 493 -9.18 -4.92 3.85
CA LEU A 493 -10.39 -4.20 3.43
C LEU A 493 -11.47 -4.19 4.50
N ILE A 494 -11.95 -2.99 4.85
CA ILE A 494 -13.02 -2.78 5.81
C ILE A 494 -14.25 -2.24 5.07
N MET A 495 -15.35 -3.00 5.15
CA MET A 495 -16.65 -2.65 4.57
C MET A 495 -17.60 -2.17 5.69
N PRO A 496 -18.27 -1.01 5.53
CA PRO A 496 -19.23 -0.52 6.53
C PRO A 496 -20.51 -1.37 6.55
N SER A 497 -21.20 -1.37 7.69
CA SER A 497 -22.50 -2.02 7.83
C SER A 497 -23.54 -1.43 6.85
N GLY A 498 -24.04 -2.27 5.94
CA GLY A 498 -24.94 -1.84 4.86
C GLY A 498 -24.24 -1.47 3.55
N TYR A 499 -22.96 -1.84 3.36
CA TYR A 499 -22.33 -1.78 2.03
C TYR A 499 -23.05 -2.68 1.03
N GLU A 500 -23.58 -2.09 -0.04
CA GLU A 500 -24.27 -2.81 -1.12
C GLU A 500 -23.39 -2.86 -2.38
N LYS A 501 -23.02 -4.08 -2.79
CA LYS A 501 -22.03 -4.30 -3.85
C LYS A 501 -22.54 -4.04 -5.26
N ASP A 502 -23.85 -4.03 -5.46
CA ASP A 502 -24.48 -3.78 -6.76
C ASP A 502 -24.68 -2.26 -7.01
N LEU A 503 -24.42 -1.42 -6.00
CA LEU A 503 -24.43 0.03 -6.13
C LEU A 503 -23.02 0.57 -6.47
N PRO A 504 -22.90 1.43 -7.50
CA PRO A 504 -21.63 2.03 -7.85
C PRO A 504 -21.14 3.02 -6.78
N PRO A 505 -19.83 3.30 -6.70
CA PRO A 505 -19.29 4.29 -5.79
C PRO A 505 -20.00 5.64 -5.95
N PRO A 506 -20.35 6.31 -4.84
CA PRO A 506 -20.99 7.61 -4.91
C PRO A 506 -20.06 8.62 -5.58
N LYS A 507 -20.64 9.58 -6.29
CA LYS A 507 -19.88 10.60 -7.00
C LYS A 507 -19.13 11.50 -6.01
N MET A 508 -17.84 11.72 -6.25
CA MET A 508 -17.03 12.63 -5.42
C MET A 508 -17.48 14.09 -5.55
N ASN A 509 -17.86 14.53 -6.77
CA ASN A 509 -18.54 15.80 -7.02
C ASN A 509 -19.89 15.53 -7.69
N THR A 510 -20.93 16.31 -7.38
CA THR A 510 -22.30 16.12 -7.89
C THR A 510 -22.38 16.00 -9.42
N ASP A 511 -21.57 16.79 -10.11
CA ASP A 511 -21.67 17.02 -11.54
C ASP A 511 -20.81 16.05 -12.36
N THR A 512 -19.83 15.39 -11.74
CA THR A 512 -18.90 14.48 -12.42
C THR A 512 -19.29 13.01 -12.19
N PRO A 513 -19.47 12.19 -13.25
CA PRO A 513 -19.55 10.74 -13.12
C PRO A 513 -18.28 10.17 -12.46
N THR A 514 -18.41 9.03 -11.78
CA THR A 514 -17.28 8.31 -11.19
C THR A 514 -16.39 7.78 -12.33
N PRO A 515 -15.11 8.22 -12.43
CA PRO A 515 -14.20 7.71 -13.44
C PRO A 515 -13.72 6.32 -13.03
N VAL A 516 -13.64 5.41 -14.01
CA VAL A 516 -12.91 4.15 -13.90
C VAL A 516 -11.84 4.16 -14.97
N PHE A 517 -10.60 4.03 -14.54
CA PHE A 517 -9.43 3.99 -15.42
C PHE A 517 -9.21 2.56 -15.91
N PHE A 518 -8.96 2.40 -17.20
CA PHE A 518 -8.77 1.12 -17.88
C PHE A 518 -7.36 1.09 -18.47
N ASP A 519 -6.56 0.07 -18.14
CA ASP A 519 -5.45 -0.39 -18.96
C ASP A 519 -5.86 -1.68 -19.65
N ILE A 520 -5.58 -1.75 -20.95
CA ILE A 520 -6.00 -2.84 -21.82
C ILE A 520 -4.78 -3.38 -22.55
N VAL A 521 -4.37 -4.58 -22.19
CA VAL A 521 -3.21 -5.25 -22.80
C VAL A 521 -3.68 -6.45 -23.60
N ILE A 522 -3.64 -6.35 -24.93
CA ILE A 522 -3.85 -7.52 -25.79
C ILE A 522 -2.57 -8.38 -25.72
N MET A 523 -2.66 -9.49 -25.00
CA MET A 523 -1.52 -10.39 -24.77
C MET A 523 -1.14 -11.13 -26.05
N LEU A 524 -2.10 -11.71 -26.77
CA LEU A 524 -1.86 -12.36 -28.06
C LEU A 524 -3.14 -12.55 -28.87
N VAL A 525 -2.97 -12.80 -30.18
CA VAL A 525 -4.03 -13.36 -31.03
C VAL A 525 -3.89 -14.87 -31.00
N ARG A 526 -4.86 -15.56 -30.40
CA ARG A 526 -4.85 -17.02 -30.20
C ARG A 526 -5.23 -17.77 -31.47
N ASN A 527 -6.27 -17.30 -32.18
CA ASN A 527 -6.69 -17.87 -33.45
C ASN A 527 -7.43 -16.83 -34.31
N LEU A 528 -7.33 -16.97 -35.63
CA LEU A 528 -8.07 -16.19 -36.62
C LEU A 528 -8.79 -17.18 -37.55
N ASP A 529 -10.12 -17.24 -37.48
CA ASP A 529 -10.93 -18.14 -38.29
C ASP A 529 -11.73 -17.34 -39.34
N LEU A 530 -11.20 -17.34 -40.56
CA LEU A 530 -11.83 -16.69 -41.73
C LEU A 530 -13.13 -17.39 -42.18
N LEU A 531 -13.29 -18.69 -41.91
CA LEU A 531 -14.46 -19.46 -42.34
C LEU A 531 -15.67 -19.16 -41.46
N ASN A 532 -15.46 -19.08 -40.14
CA ASN A 532 -16.51 -18.81 -39.16
C ASN A 532 -16.64 -17.33 -38.78
N SER A 533 -15.85 -16.44 -39.38
CA SER A 533 -15.83 -14.99 -39.08
C SER A 533 -15.47 -14.69 -37.61
N GLN A 534 -14.55 -15.45 -37.02
CA GLN A 534 -14.18 -15.37 -35.60
C GLN A 534 -12.72 -14.96 -35.40
N LEU A 535 -12.48 -14.17 -34.36
CA LEU A 535 -11.16 -13.80 -33.86
C LEU A 535 -11.10 -14.14 -32.36
N ILE A 536 -10.11 -14.91 -31.95
CA ILE A 536 -9.88 -15.27 -30.55
C ILE A 536 -8.65 -14.54 -30.05
N LEU A 537 -8.82 -13.72 -29.02
CA LEU A 537 -7.79 -12.90 -28.39
C LEU A 537 -7.62 -13.31 -26.93
N ASP A 538 -6.39 -13.28 -26.45
CA ASP A 538 -6.11 -13.27 -25.02
C ASP A 538 -5.81 -11.82 -24.64
N LEU A 539 -6.53 -11.28 -23.67
CA LEU A 539 -6.37 -9.90 -23.21
C LEU A 539 -6.41 -9.79 -21.70
N THR A 540 -5.68 -8.82 -21.17
CA THR A 540 -5.70 -8.39 -19.77
C THR A 540 -6.43 -7.05 -19.71
N LEU A 541 -7.35 -6.93 -18.76
CA LEU A 541 -8.14 -5.73 -18.51
C LEU A 541 -7.99 -5.35 -17.04
N THR A 542 -7.08 -4.41 -16.79
CA THR A 542 -6.83 -3.82 -15.48
C THR A 542 -7.74 -2.61 -15.31
N ARG A 543 -8.48 -2.53 -14.19
CA ARG A 543 -9.40 -1.44 -13.89
C ARG A 543 -9.05 -0.81 -12.54
N SER A 544 -8.99 0.53 -12.49
CA SER A 544 -8.74 1.29 -11.26
C SER A 544 -9.88 2.26 -10.97
N TRP A 545 -10.37 2.25 -9.72
CA TRP A 545 -11.41 3.17 -9.24
C TRP A 545 -11.27 3.50 -7.75
N LEU A 546 -11.90 4.61 -7.34
CA LEU A 546 -12.01 5.04 -5.95
C LEU A 546 -13.42 4.71 -5.42
N ASP A 547 -13.52 4.30 -4.15
CA ASP A 547 -14.81 4.10 -3.47
C ASP A 547 -14.79 4.70 -2.07
N SER A 548 -15.47 5.85 -1.92
CA SER A 548 -15.51 6.58 -0.65
C SER A 548 -16.18 5.84 0.51
N ARG A 549 -16.88 4.73 0.22
CA ARG A 549 -17.56 3.90 1.21
C ARG A 549 -16.61 2.96 1.93
N LEU A 550 -15.46 2.66 1.33
CA LEU A 550 -14.51 1.67 1.83
C LEU A 550 -13.40 2.33 2.64
N GLN A 551 -12.86 1.56 3.58
CA GLN A 551 -11.63 1.87 4.31
C GLN A 551 -10.67 0.70 4.16
N TYR A 552 -9.38 0.96 4.28
CA TYR A 552 -8.35 -0.07 4.27
C TYR A 552 -7.53 -0.05 5.56
N LYS A 553 -7.00 -1.21 5.90
CA LYS A 553 -6.21 -1.49 7.10
C LYS A 553 -4.77 -1.80 6.67
N ASN A 554 -3.79 -1.23 7.37
CA ASN A 554 -2.36 -1.56 7.26
C ASN A 554 -1.82 -1.56 5.82
N LEU A 555 -2.20 -0.60 4.97
CA LEU A 555 -1.71 -0.54 3.59
C LEU A 555 -0.18 -0.41 3.54
N GLN A 556 0.44 -1.45 2.99
CA GLN A 556 1.88 -1.55 2.78
C GLN A 556 2.33 -0.73 1.57
N LYS A 557 3.64 -0.44 1.53
CA LYS A 557 4.28 0.20 0.36
C LYS A 557 4.41 -0.75 -0.83
N ASP A 558 4.53 -2.05 -0.57
CA ASP A 558 4.49 -3.08 -1.61
C ASP A 558 3.02 -3.44 -1.91
N GLU A 559 2.62 -3.21 -3.16
CA GLU A 559 1.27 -3.53 -3.65
C GLU A 559 0.94 -5.02 -3.56
N ASN A 560 1.95 -5.90 -3.62
CA ASN A 560 1.76 -7.35 -3.57
C ASN A 560 1.26 -7.84 -2.20
N LEU A 561 1.46 -7.07 -1.12
CA LEU A 561 0.95 -7.37 0.22
C LEU A 561 -0.49 -6.85 0.42
N ASN A 562 -0.95 -5.90 -0.39
CA ASN A 562 -2.27 -5.28 -0.27
C ASN A 562 -3.39 -6.04 -1.04
N GLN A 563 -3.25 -7.36 -1.18
CA GLN A 563 -4.19 -8.22 -1.91
C GLN A 563 -5.54 -8.33 -1.19
N ILE A 564 -6.63 -8.28 -1.96
CA ILE A 564 -8.03 -8.36 -1.50
C ILE A 564 -8.86 -9.35 -2.35
N ASP A 565 -8.18 -10.34 -2.94
CA ASP A 565 -8.75 -11.36 -3.85
C ASP A 565 -9.95 -12.11 -3.23
N SER A 566 -9.84 -12.50 -1.96
CA SER A 566 -10.89 -13.20 -1.22
C SER A 566 -12.19 -12.39 -1.12
N MET A 567 -12.09 -11.06 -1.15
CA MET A 567 -13.20 -10.11 -1.03
C MET A 567 -13.68 -9.53 -2.37
N MET A 568 -13.06 -9.89 -3.51
CA MET A 568 -13.52 -9.43 -4.83
C MET A 568 -14.96 -9.86 -5.17
N GLY A 569 -15.50 -10.89 -4.50
CA GLY A 569 -16.91 -11.29 -4.62
C GLY A 569 -17.91 -10.41 -3.86
N THR A 570 -17.45 -9.61 -2.90
CA THR A 570 -18.27 -8.75 -2.01
C THR A 570 -18.13 -7.26 -2.33
N VAL A 571 -17.12 -6.85 -3.09
CA VAL A 571 -16.88 -5.45 -3.49
C VAL A 571 -17.55 -5.12 -4.82
N TRP A 572 -18.04 -3.88 -4.98
CA TRP A 572 -18.48 -3.38 -6.29
C TRP A 572 -17.30 -3.33 -7.27
N TYR A 573 -17.49 -3.83 -8.48
CA TYR A 573 -16.58 -3.60 -9.59
C TYR A 573 -17.36 -3.25 -10.88
N PRO A 574 -16.75 -2.50 -11.82
CA PRO A 574 -17.39 -2.17 -13.07
C PRO A 574 -17.42 -3.41 -14.00
N ASP A 575 -18.56 -4.12 -14.01
CA ASP A 575 -18.82 -5.23 -14.92
C ASP A 575 -18.93 -4.73 -16.38
N CYS A 576 -18.25 -5.44 -17.27
CA CYS A 576 -17.98 -5.01 -18.65
C CYS A 576 -18.48 -6.06 -19.65
N ILE A 577 -18.99 -5.60 -20.79
CA ILE A 577 -19.38 -6.45 -21.90
C ILE A 577 -18.48 -6.16 -23.11
N PHE A 578 -18.08 -7.24 -23.78
CA PHE A 578 -17.34 -7.24 -25.03
C PHE A 578 -18.31 -7.47 -26.22
N LEU A 579 -18.23 -6.65 -27.27
CA LEU A 579 -18.97 -6.84 -28.53
C LEU A 579 -18.02 -6.98 -29.73
N GLY A 580 -18.44 -7.79 -30.70
CA GLY A 580 -17.82 -7.90 -32.01
C GLY A 580 -18.31 -6.85 -33.03
N SER A 581 -17.85 -7.01 -34.26
CA SER A 581 -18.12 -6.12 -35.42
C SER A 581 -19.58 -6.04 -35.86
N ASP A 582 -20.34 -7.11 -35.68
CA ASP A 582 -21.77 -7.22 -35.99
C ASP A 582 -22.67 -6.73 -34.84
N GLY A 583 -22.07 -6.29 -33.72
CA GLY A 583 -22.77 -5.96 -32.48
C GLY A 583 -23.21 -7.18 -31.66
N SER A 584 -22.78 -8.39 -32.03
CA SER A 584 -22.99 -9.59 -31.21
C SER A 584 -22.15 -9.52 -29.93
N TYR A 585 -22.65 -10.15 -28.87
CA TYR A 585 -21.89 -10.38 -27.65
C TYR A 585 -20.74 -11.35 -27.96
N ALA A 586 -19.51 -10.94 -27.67
CA ALA A 586 -18.38 -11.86 -27.70
C ALA A 586 -18.56 -12.92 -26.59
N LEU A 587 -18.01 -14.11 -26.81
CA LEU A 587 -17.89 -15.13 -25.77
C LEU A 587 -16.56 -14.92 -25.04
N TRP A 588 -16.55 -14.95 -23.71
CA TRP A 588 -15.31 -14.87 -22.94
C TRP A 588 -15.17 -15.98 -21.90
N VAL A 589 -13.93 -16.31 -21.58
CA VAL A 589 -13.53 -17.20 -20.50
C VAL A 589 -12.57 -16.45 -19.58
N ASP A 590 -12.89 -16.41 -18.30
CA ASP A 590 -12.01 -15.92 -17.25
C ASP A 590 -10.84 -16.89 -17.03
N LEU A 591 -9.62 -16.36 -17.04
CA LEU A 591 -8.40 -17.11 -16.76
C LEU A 591 -7.89 -16.86 -15.35
N ASP A 592 -7.98 -15.61 -14.88
CA ASP A 592 -7.33 -15.13 -13.67
C ASP A 592 -7.98 -13.82 -13.20
N ILE A 593 -8.04 -13.60 -11.88
CA ILE A 593 -8.64 -12.43 -11.22
C ILE A 593 -7.77 -12.09 -10.01
N VAL A 594 -7.12 -10.93 -10.03
CA VAL A 594 -6.29 -10.43 -8.92
C VAL A 594 -6.67 -8.99 -8.63
N GLY A 595 -6.90 -8.64 -7.37
CA GLY A 595 -7.30 -7.31 -6.94
C GLY A 595 -6.56 -6.87 -5.68
N TRP A 596 -6.09 -5.62 -5.67
CA TRP A 596 -5.31 -5.04 -4.58
C TRP A 596 -5.66 -3.57 -4.36
N ALA A 597 -5.34 -3.06 -3.16
CA ALA A 597 -5.48 -1.64 -2.84
C ALA A 597 -4.14 -0.91 -3.00
N HIS A 598 -4.15 0.25 -3.68
CA HIS A 598 -2.95 1.05 -3.90
C HIS A 598 -2.89 2.24 -2.92
N ARG A 599 -1.75 2.38 -2.24
CA ARG A 599 -1.51 3.43 -1.23
C ARG A 599 -1.04 4.74 -1.87
N ASN A 600 -1.97 5.66 -2.09
CA ASN A 600 -1.70 7.01 -2.60
C ASN A 600 -1.59 8.07 -1.49
N ALA A 601 -2.35 7.93 -0.41
CA ALA A 601 -2.56 8.97 0.58
C ALA A 601 -1.89 8.68 1.92
N GLN A 602 -1.83 9.71 2.77
CA GLN A 602 -1.46 9.56 4.18
C GLN A 602 -2.56 8.81 4.94
N PRO A 603 -2.21 8.12 6.04
CA PRO A 603 -3.19 7.46 6.87
C PRO A 603 -4.12 8.46 7.55
N LEU A 604 -5.29 7.97 7.95
CA LEU A 604 -6.22 8.68 8.82
C LEU A 604 -5.59 8.87 10.22
N PRO A 605 -6.00 9.90 10.99
CA PRO A 605 -5.56 10.07 12.37
C PRO A 605 -5.87 8.81 13.20
N ASP A 606 -4.94 8.46 14.09
CA ASP A 606 -5.10 7.34 15.02
C ASP A 606 -6.32 7.53 15.95
N ASN A 607 -6.94 6.42 16.34
CA ASN A 607 -8.14 6.37 17.17
C ASN A 607 -7.92 5.43 18.35
N ASP A 608 -7.75 5.98 19.54
CA ASP A 608 -7.49 5.27 20.80
C ASP A 608 -8.66 4.40 21.31
N GLN A 609 -9.83 4.50 20.67
CA GLN A 609 -10.96 3.58 20.86
C GLN A 609 -10.69 2.22 20.19
N ASN A 610 -9.86 2.17 19.16
CA ASN A 610 -9.40 0.90 18.58
C ASN A 610 -8.30 0.32 19.48
N ILE A 611 -8.48 -0.92 19.89
CA ILE A 611 -7.55 -1.64 20.79
C ILE A 611 -6.15 -1.67 20.18
N ASN A 612 -6.06 -2.09 18.91
CA ASN A 612 -4.82 -2.17 18.14
C ASN A 612 -4.43 -0.81 17.55
N GLU A 613 -3.13 -0.58 17.37
CA GLU A 613 -2.54 0.55 16.64
C GLU A 613 -2.59 0.35 15.10
N ASP A 614 -3.63 -0.33 14.60
CA ASP A 614 -3.80 -0.61 13.17
C ASP A 614 -4.00 0.71 12.38
N VAL A 615 -3.37 0.81 11.21
CA VAL A 615 -3.31 2.05 10.41
C VAL A 615 -4.41 2.09 9.37
N TYR A 616 -5.32 3.07 9.48
CA TYR A 616 -6.50 3.17 8.62
C TYR A 616 -6.29 4.13 7.43
N TYR A 617 -6.79 3.78 6.25
CA TYR A 617 -6.72 4.57 5.02
C TYR A 617 -8.12 4.72 4.40
N SER A 618 -8.39 5.86 3.74
CA SER A 618 -9.70 6.11 3.10
C SER A 618 -9.73 5.68 1.63
N GLY A 619 -10.78 4.95 1.22
CA GLY A 619 -11.08 4.64 -0.18
C GLY A 619 -11.50 5.85 -1.05
N LYS A 620 -11.59 7.05 -0.45
CA LYS A 620 -11.73 8.32 -1.20
C LYS A 620 -10.49 8.67 -2.02
N GLU A 621 -9.31 8.26 -1.56
CA GLU A 621 -8.01 8.70 -2.09
C GLU A 621 -7.11 7.52 -2.50
N ASN A 622 -7.33 6.34 -1.93
CA ASN A 622 -6.60 5.11 -2.22
C ASN A 622 -7.46 4.21 -3.13
N PRO A 623 -7.07 4.00 -4.41
CA PRO A 623 -7.89 3.25 -5.36
C PRO A 623 -7.74 1.74 -5.22
N ILE A 624 -8.79 1.03 -5.62
CA ILE A 624 -8.74 -0.42 -5.89
C ILE A 624 -8.26 -0.60 -7.32
N ILE A 625 -7.30 -1.52 -7.51
CA ILE A 625 -6.88 -2.01 -8.81
C ILE A 625 -7.36 -3.46 -8.94
N LEU A 626 -8.01 -3.78 -10.05
CA LEU A 626 -8.50 -5.13 -10.36
C LEU A 626 -8.02 -5.55 -11.74
N ASP A 627 -7.06 -6.48 -11.76
CA ASP A 627 -6.58 -7.14 -12.96
C ASP A 627 -7.41 -8.39 -13.28
N ARG A 628 -7.85 -8.53 -14.53
CA ARG A 628 -8.53 -9.74 -15.02
C ARG A 628 -8.03 -10.15 -16.39
N LYS A 629 -7.71 -11.43 -16.53
CA LYS A 629 -7.23 -12.03 -17.77
C LYS A 629 -8.35 -12.82 -18.43
N PHE A 630 -8.63 -12.50 -19.69
CA PHE A 630 -9.74 -13.05 -20.46
C PHE A 630 -9.24 -13.70 -21.75
N THR A 631 -9.82 -14.83 -22.14
CA THR A 631 -9.83 -15.30 -23.54
C THR A 631 -11.15 -14.86 -24.16
N VAL A 632 -11.13 -13.94 -25.13
CA VAL A 632 -12.31 -13.36 -25.78
C VAL A 632 -12.40 -13.82 -27.23
N THR A 633 -13.52 -14.46 -27.58
CA THR A 633 -13.90 -14.86 -28.93
C THR A 633 -14.94 -13.88 -29.47
N LEU A 634 -14.55 -13.05 -30.42
CA LEU A 634 -15.39 -12.00 -31.02
C LEU A 634 -15.67 -12.28 -32.50
N MET A 635 -16.85 -11.88 -32.97
CA MET A 635 -17.21 -11.96 -34.40
C MET A 635 -16.57 -10.79 -35.16
N CYS A 636 -15.77 -11.09 -36.19
CA CYS A 636 -15.11 -10.11 -37.05
C CYS A 636 -15.54 -10.31 -38.52
N THR A 637 -16.17 -9.29 -39.10
CA THR A 637 -16.53 -9.25 -40.52
C THR A 637 -15.30 -8.96 -41.39
N TYR A 638 -14.91 -9.93 -42.22
CA TYR A 638 -13.74 -9.81 -43.11
C TYR A 638 -14.11 -9.33 -44.53
N ASP A 639 -13.32 -8.41 -45.10
CA ASP A 639 -13.38 -8.02 -46.51
C ASP A 639 -12.25 -8.68 -47.29
N LEU A 640 -12.58 -9.73 -48.05
CA LEU A 640 -11.62 -10.52 -48.83
C LEU A 640 -11.53 -10.06 -50.30
N SER A 641 -12.12 -8.91 -50.66
CA SER A 641 -12.14 -8.41 -52.05
C SER A 641 -10.73 -8.30 -52.65
N MET A 642 -9.77 -7.81 -51.87
CA MET A 642 -8.35 -7.65 -52.25
C MET A 642 -7.47 -8.89 -52.00
N TYR A 643 -8.04 -10.01 -51.53
CA TYR A 643 -7.27 -11.19 -51.11
C TYR A 643 -6.34 -11.72 -52.22
N PRO A 644 -5.05 -12.01 -51.94
CA PRO A 644 -4.39 -12.07 -50.62
C PRO A 644 -3.64 -10.78 -50.22
N PHE A 645 -3.91 -9.64 -50.85
CA PHE A 645 -3.28 -8.34 -50.56
C PHE A 645 -4.16 -7.48 -49.64
N ASP A 646 -4.96 -8.13 -48.80
CA ASP A 646 -6.00 -7.54 -47.98
C ASP A 646 -5.50 -7.07 -46.60
N THR A 647 -6.25 -6.15 -46.00
CA THR A 647 -6.06 -5.67 -44.63
C THR A 647 -7.39 -5.75 -43.90
N GLN A 648 -7.45 -6.60 -42.88
CA GLN A 648 -8.63 -6.79 -42.05
C GLN A 648 -8.60 -5.84 -40.85
N ARG A 649 -9.78 -5.36 -40.46
CA ARG A 649 -10.01 -4.46 -39.32
C ARG A 649 -11.02 -5.13 -38.40
N CYS A 650 -10.58 -5.60 -37.25
CA CYS A 650 -11.45 -6.25 -36.28
C CYS A 650 -11.74 -5.32 -35.10
N PRO A 651 -12.94 -4.71 -35.04
CA PRO A 651 -13.36 -3.92 -33.90
C PRO A 651 -13.74 -4.81 -32.71
N LEU A 652 -13.34 -4.38 -31.52
CA LEU A 652 -13.73 -4.90 -30.22
C LEU A 652 -14.29 -3.71 -29.42
N VAL A 653 -15.57 -3.73 -29.08
CA VAL A 653 -16.19 -2.69 -28.24
C VAL A 653 -16.36 -3.20 -26.83
N ILE A 654 -15.82 -2.47 -25.87
CA ILE A 654 -15.91 -2.77 -24.44
C ILE A 654 -16.79 -1.69 -23.81
N TYR A 655 -17.85 -2.04 -23.09
CA TYR A 655 -18.71 -1.05 -22.43
C TYR A 655 -19.27 -1.53 -21.09
N ILE A 656 -19.64 -0.58 -20.23
CA ILE A 656 -20.17 -0.86 -18.90
C ILE A 656 -21.56 -1.51 -19.01
N ARG A 657 -21.76 -2.63 -18.31
CA ARG A 657 -22.98 -3.43 -18.44
C ARG A 657 -24.25 -2.76 -17.91
N TYR A 658 -24.23 -2.31 -16.65
CA TYR A 658 -25.44 -1.92 -15.92
C TYR A 658 -25.68 -0.40 -15.88
N TYR A 659 -24.63 0.40 -15.83
CA TYR A 659 -24.72 1.84 -15.55
C TYR A 659 -24.60 2.71 -16.81
N THR A 660 -25.24 3.88 -16.79
CA THR A 660 -25.10 4.90 -17.84
C THR A 660 -23.87 5.77 -17.60
N ALA A 661 -23.40 6.45 -18.66
CA ALA A 661 -22.27 7.37 -18.61
C ALA A 661 -22.46 8.55 -17.62
N SER A 662 -23.70 8.83 -17.19
CA SER A 662 -24.02 9.82 -16.16
C SER A 662 -23.62 9.41 -14.75
N TYR A 663 -23.37 8.12 -14.51
CA TYR A 663 -22.94 7.57 -13.22
C TYR A 663 -21.50 7.09 -13.24
N VAL A 664 -21.12 6.30 -14.26
CA VAL A 664 -19.79 5.70 -14.37
C VAL A 664 -19.23 5.95 -15.77
N LEU A 665 -18.01 6.47 -15.85
CA LEU A 665 -17.34 6.83 -17.10
C LEU A 665 -16.04 6.02 -17.22
N ILE A 666 -15.83 5.38 -18.37
CA ILE A 666 -14.55 4.74 -18.71
C ILE A 666 -13.58 5.83 -19.14
N LYS A 667 -12.34 5.79 -18.63
CA LYS A 667 -11.18 6.49 -19.17
C LYS A 667 -10.11 5.46 -19.52
N LEU A 668 -9.51 5.58 -20.70
CA LEU A 668 -8.43 4.69 -21.13
C LEU A 668 -7.09 5.34 -20.78
N ASP A 669 -6.32 4.74 -19.87
CA ASP A 669 -4.98 5.21 -19.51
C ASP A 669 -3.92 4.63 -20.45
N ALA A 670 -4.03 3.34 -20.76
CA ALA A 670 -3.08 2.66 -21.63
C ALA A 670 -3.76 1.58 -22.50
N LEU A 671 -3.16 1.34 -23.66
CA LEU A 671 -3.58 0.31 -24.61
C LEU A 671 -2.35 -0.27 -25.31
N ASN A 672 -2.02 -1.51 -24.97
CA ASN A 672 -0.78 -2.16 -25.36
C ASN A 672 -1.02 -3.49 -26.08
N PHE A 673 -0.05 -3.88 -26.92
CA PHE A 673 0.01 -5.21 -27.54
C PHE A 673 1.39 -5.80 -27.27
N THR A 674 1.45 -6.82 -26.41
CA THR A 674 2.70 -7.43 -25.93
C THR A 674 3.11 -8.68 -26.70
N GLY A 675 2.17 -9.31 -27.42
CA GLY A 675 2.38 -10.58 -28.10
C GLY A 675 3.21 -10.56 -29.39
N THR A 676 3.30 -11.73 -30.02
CA THR A 676 3.92 -11.89 -31.34
C THR A 676 3.07 -11.24 -32.43
N ARG A 677 3.55 -10.12 -32.98
CA ARG A 677 2.85 -9.42 -34.07
C ARG A 677 2.78 -10.21 -35.39
N ARG A 678 3.62 -11.21 -35.60
CA ARG A 678 3.58 -12.11 -36.77
C ARG A 678 2.79 -13.37 -36.41
N LEU A 679 1.68 -13.59 -37.11
CA LEU A 679 0.87 -14.81 -37.03
C LEU A 679 1.25 -15.72 -38.21
N MET A 680 0.52 -16.82 -38.41
CA MET A 680 0.79 -17.74 -39.54
C MET A 680 0.46 -17.12 -40.89
N GLU A 681 -0.76 -16.57 -41.03
CA GLU A 681 -1.25 -16.00 -42.31
C GLU A 681 -1.31 -14.47 -42.32
N TYR A 682 -1.40 -13.83 -41.15
CA TYR A 682 -1.56 -12.38 -41.00
C TYR A 682 -0.47 -11.79 -40.10
N ARG A 683 -0.40 -10.46 -40.07
CA ARG A 683 0.47 -9.70 -39.16
C ARG A 683 -0.33 -8.56 -38.53
N VAL A 684 -0.26 -8.44 -37.21
CA VAL A 684 -0.74 -7.27 -36.46
C VAL A 684 0.15 -6.08 -36.81
N THR A 685 -0.44 -5.04 -37.40
CA THR A 685 0.26 -3.83 -37.82
C THR A 685 -0.04 -2.66 -36.92
N GLY A 686 -1.32 -2.39 -36.68
CA GLY A 686 -1.81 -1.31 -35.85
C GLY A 686 -2.86 -1.76 -34.85
N LEU A 687 -3.05 -0.93 -33.83
CA LEU A 687 -4.10 -1.01 -32.83
C LEU A 687 -4.55 0.43 -32.59
N THR A 688 -5.82 0.73 -32.89
CA THR A 688 -6.38 2.07 -32.68
C THR A 688 -7.46 2.02 -31.61
N ASN A 689 -7.81 3.18 -31.05
CA ASN A 689 -8.83 3.29 -30.02
C ASN A 689 -9.65 4.57 -30.17
N ARG A 690 -10.88 4.54 -29.66
CA ARG A 690 -11.81 5.66 -29.66
C ARG A 690 -12.84 5.50 -28.55
N GLU A 691 -13.10 6.56 -27.80
CA GLU A 691 -14.22 6.61 -26.85
C GLU A 691 -15.58 6.54 -27.58
N VAL A 692 -16.52 5.76 -27.05
CA VAL A 692 -17.84 5.55 -27.65
C VAL A 692 -18.95 5.47 -26.59
N LEU A 693 -20.12 6.01 -26.91
CA LEU A 693 -21.33 5.84 -26.11
C LEU A 693 -22.20 4.74 -26.73
N HIS A 694 -22.29 3.59 -26.09
CA HIS A 694 -23.18 2.50 -26.49
C HIS A 694 -24.46 2.54 -25.64
N GLN A 695 -25.60 2.91 -26.24
CA GLN A 695 -26.89 2.99 -25.54
C GLN A 695 -26.85 3.87 -24.26
N ASN A 696 -26.23 5.06 -24.34
CA ASN A 696 -25.97 5.97 -23.22
C ASN A 696 -25.05 5.41 -22.10
N LYS A 697 -24.35 4.30 -22.34
CA LYS A 697 -23.32 3.74 -21.45
C LYS A 697 -21.93 4.05 -22.00
N SER A 698 -20.97 4.27 -21.10
CA SER A 698 -19.58 4.53 -21.48
C SER A 698 -18.93 3.27 -22.05
N GLY A 699 -18.17 3.42 -23.13
CA GLY A 699 -17.46 2.34 -23.79
C GLY A 699 -16.18 2.80 -24.50
N GLN A 700 -15.30 1.85 -24.78
CA GLN A 700 -14.13 2.02 -25.64
C GLN A 700 -14.28 1.15 -26.89
N HIS A 701 -14.09 1.74 -28.06
CA HIS A 701 -13.99 1.06 -29.33
C HIS A 701 -12.51 0.86 -29.65
N LEU A 702 -12.07 -0.39 -29.71
CA LEU A 702 -10.71 -0.79 -30.07
C LEU A 702 -10.76 -1.40 -31.47
N GLU A 703 -9.80 -1.13 -32.35
CA GLU A 703 -9.74 -1.70 -33.70
C GLU A 703 -8.36 -2.32 -33.94
N LEU A 704 -8.32 -3.64 -34.13
CA LEU A 704 -7.10 -4.40 -34.43
C LEU A 704 -6.90 -4.49 -35.94
N VAL A 705 -5.76 -4.01 -36.44
CA VAL A 705 -5.44 -3.96 -37.87
C VAL A 705 -4.49 -5.11 -38.24
N LEU A 706 -4.97 -6.01 -39.10
CA LEU A 706 -4.32 -7.26 -39.50
C LEU A 706 -4.04 -7.24 -41.01
N THR A 707 -2.77 -7.27 -41.44
CA THR A 707 -2.39 -7.34 -42.86
C THR A 707 -2.02 -8.77 -43.25
N ASN A 708 -2.50 -9.24 -44.41
CA ASN A 708 -2.18 -10.57 -44.93
C ASN A 708 -0.68 -10.73 -45.29
N GLN A 709 -0.09 -11.88 -44.99
CA GLN A 709 1.29 -12.25 -45.39
C GLN A 709 1.32 -12.83 -46.81
N TYR A 710 0.95 -11.98 -47.79
CA TYR A 710 0.79 -12.32 -49.21
C TYR A 710 1.96 -13.09 -49.87
N GLY A 711 3.18 -13.03 -49.31
CA GLY A 711 4.36 -13.71 -49.83
C GLY A 711 4.22 -15.23 -49.95
N TYR A 712 3.46 -15.87 -49.05
CA TYR A 712 3.13 -17.30 -49.14
C TYR A 712 2.27 -17.61 -50.38
N PHE A 713 1.27 -16.77 -50.66
CA PHE A 713 0.41 -16.96 -51.82
C PHE A 713 1.13 -16.67 -53.14
N ILE A 714 2.07 -15.71 -53.17
CA ILE A 714 2.91 -15.48 -54.35
C ILE A 714 3.69 -16.76 -54.72
N THR A 715 4.35 -17.41 -53.75
CA THR A 715 5.14 -18.62 -54.02
C THR A 715 4.30 -19.88 -54.21
N GLY A 716 3.20 -20.03 -53.47
CA GLY A 716 2.33 -21.20 -53.51
C GLY A 716 1.27 -21.22 -54.62
N ALA A 717 0.83 -20.05 -55.12
CA ALA A 717 -0.24 -19.94 -56.11
C ALA A 717 0.17 -19.19 -57.39
N TYR A 718 0.73 -17.98 -57.28
CA TYR A 718 1.04 -17.16 -58.47
C TYR A 718 2.19 -17.75 -59.30
N ILE A 719 3.27 -18.21 -58.67
CA ILE A 719 4.41 -18.82 -59.40
C ILE A 719 4.00 -20.14 -60.08
N PRO A 720 3.35 -21.12 -59.43
CA PRO A 720 2.94 -22.37 -60.09
C PRO A 720 1.96 -22.15 -61.25
N THR A 721 0.99 -21.24 -61.11
CA THR A 721 0.03 -20.94 -62.19
C THR A 721 0.69 -20.25 -63.38
N LEU A 722 1.66 -19.37 -63.15
CA LEU A 722 2.47 -18.78 -64.21
C LEU A 722 3.32 -19.84 -64.94
N LEU A 723 3.92 -20.79 -64.20
CA LEU A 723 4.70 -21.88 -64.78
C LEU A 723 3.83 -22.82 -65.64
N LEU A 724 2.60 -23.15 -65.19
CA LEU A 724 1.65 -23.95 -65.99
C LEU A 724 1.27 -23.25 -67.30
N LEU A 725 1.00 -21.94 -67.26
CA LEU A 725 0.77 -21.15 -68.48
C LEU A 725 1.98 -21.15 -69.43
N VAL A 726 3.21 -21.10 -68.90
CA VAL A 726 4.43 -21.23 -69.72
C VAL A 726 4.54 -22.63 -70.33
N VAL A 727 4.22 -23.70 -69.59
CA VAL A 727 4.20 -25.08 -70.12
C VAL A 727 3.17 -25.24 -71.24
N SER A 728 1.95 -24.71 -71.08
CA SER A 728 0.95 -24.70 -72.15
C SER A 728 1.42 -23.90 -73.38
N TYR A 729 2.03 -22.73 -73.18
CA TYR A 729 2.62 -21.93 -74.26
C TYR A 729 3.76 -22.65 -75.01
N LEU A 730 4.58 -23.45 -74.33
CA LEU A 730 5.68 -24.20 -74.96
C LEU A 730 5.21 -25.24 -75.98
N THR A 731 3.96 -25.72 -75.90
CA THR A 731 3.40 -26.67 -76.89
C THR A 731 3.36 -26.10 -78.31
N PHE A 732 3.32 -24.77 -78.48
CA PHE A 732 3.39 -24.12 -79.79
C PHE A 732 4.77 -24.24 -80.48
N PHE A 733 5.81 -24.67 -79.76
CA PHE A 733 7.15 -24.87 -80.31
C PHE A 733 7.45 -26.32 -80.75
N PHE A 734 6.56 -27.28 -80.47
CA PHE A 734 6.68 -28.67 -80.96
C PHE A 734 6.46 -28.74 -82.48
N ASP A 735 6.66 -29.90 -83.13
CA ASP A 735 6.30 -30.04 -84.56
C ASP A 735 4.79 -29.85 -84.74
N LEU A 736 4.38 -29.14 -85.81
CA LEU A 736 2.97 -28.90 -86.14
C LEU A 736 2.20 -30.18 -86.47
N ARG A 737 2.90 -31.26 -86.80
CA ARG A 737 2.31 -32.55 -87.15
C ARG A 737 2.00 -33.43 -85.94
N ASP A 738 2.54 -33.11 -84.76
CA ASP A 738 2.34 -33.90 -83.55
C ASP A 738 1.22 -33.31 -82.67
N PHE A 739 -0.02 -33.54 -83.07
CA PHE A 739 -1.18 -33.02 -82.34
C PHE A 739 -1.37 -33.71 -80.97
N THR A 740 -1.05 -35.00 -80.88
CA THR A 740 -1.29 -35.83 -79.68
C THR A 740 -0.53 -35.31 -78.47
N ASP A 741 0.76 -35.02 -78.62
CA ASP A 741 1.58 -34.55 -77.50
C ASP A 741 1.25 -33.11 -77.12
N ARG A 742 0.97 -32.25 -78.12
CA ARG A 742 0.54 -30.85 -77.91
C ARG A 742 -0.77 -30.75 -77.11
N ILE A 743 -1.78 -31.53 -77.49
CA ILE A 743 -3.10 -31.47 -76.85
C ILE A 743 -3.08 -32.10 -75.45
N MET A 744 -2.28 -33.16 -75.24
CA MET A 744 -2.14 -33.81 -73.94
C MET A 744 -1.53 -32.88 -72.89
N VAL A 745 -0.44 -32.17 -73.22
CA VAL A 745 0.23 -31.23 -72.30
C VAL A 745 -0.69 -30.06 -71.95
N SER A 746 -1.42 -29.52 -72.92
CA SER A 746 -2.34 -28.40 -72.69
C SER A 746 -3.57 -28.80 -71.84
N LEU A 747 -4.15 -29.99 -72.09
CA LEU A 747 -5.29 -30.49 -71.30
C LEU A 747 -4.90 -30.89 -69.87
N THR A 748 -3.68 -31.41 -69.67
CA THR A 748 -3.17 -31.71 -68.32
C THR A 748 -2.84 -30.44 -67.53
N SER A 749 -2.28 -29.40 -68.17
CA SER A 749 -2.17 -28.05 -67.60
C SER A 749 -3.52 -27.53 -67.10
N LEU A 750 -4.53 -27.54 -67.97
CA LEU A 750 -5.88 -27.04 -67.66
C LEU A 750 -6.53 -27.79 -66.47
N LEU A 751 -6.33 -29.12 -66.38
CA LEU A 751 -6.83 -29.93 -65.28
C LEU A 751 -6.13 -29.59 -63.95
N VAL A 752 -4.80 -29.45 -63.95
CA VAL A 752 -4.04 -29.08 -62.74
C VAL A 752 -4.41 -27.67 -62.28
N LEU A 753 -4.58 -26.74 -63.21
CA LEU A 753 -4.98 -25.36 -62.91
C LEU A 753 -6.38 -25.27 -62.29
N ALA A 754 -7.34 -26.04 -62.82
CA ALA A 754 -8.68 -26.14 -62.25
C ALA A 754 -8.69 -26.80 -60.85
N ALA A 755 -7.84 -27.81 -60.64
CA ALA A 755 -7.68 -28.45 -59.33
C ALA A 755 -7.08 -27.49 -58.29
N LEU A 756 -6.06 -26.71 -58.66
CA LEU A 756 -5.40 -25.75 -57.78
C LEU A 756 -6.33 -24.57 -57.43
N PHE A 757 -7.15 -24.09 -58.38
CA PHE A 757 -8.23 -23.15 -58.08
C PHE A 757 -9.21 -23.72 -57.05
N SER A 758 -9.67 -24.96 -57.24
CA SER A 758 -10.61 -25.61 -56.31
C SER A 758 -10.01 -25.80 -54.91
N GLN A 759 -8.71 -26.05 -54.79
CA GLN A 759 -8.00 -26.19 -53.51
C GLN A 759 -7.95 -24.87 -52.74
N ILE A 760 -7.61 -23.76 -53.42
CA ILE A 760 -7.55 -22.44 -52.77
C ILE A 760 -8.96 -21.93 -52.44
N ALA A 761 -9.93 -22.16 -53.33
CA ALA A 761 -11.32 -21.76 -53.10
C ALA A 761 -11.99 -22.52 -51.95
N SER A 762 -11.54 -23.73 -51.60
CA SER A 762 -12.08 -24.48 -50.45
C SER A 762 -11.49 -24.07 -49.09
N ALA A 763 -10.31 -23.46 -49.08
CA ALA A 763 -9.68 -22.92 -47.87
C ALA A 763 -10.23 -21.55 -47.43
N LEU A 764 -11.07 -20.92 -48.26
CA LEU A 764 -11.60 -19.57 -48.06
C LEU A 764 -13.13 -19.58 -47.93
N PRO A 765 -13.73 -18.63 -47.19
CA PRO A 765 -15.17 -18.51 -47.11
C PRO A 765 -15.77 -18.17 -48.48
N LYS A 766 -17.00 -18.67 -48.70
CA LYS A 766 -17.77 -18.43 -49.91
C LYS A 766 -18.32 -17.01 -49.90
N THR A 767 -17.78 -16.16 -50.76
CA THR A 767 -18.18 -14.75 -50.92
C THR A 767 -19.12 -14.60 -52.13
N ALA A 768 -20.05 -13.64 -52.06
CA ALA A 768 -20.89 -13.29 -53.21
C ALA A 768 -20.15 -12.42 -54.25
N TYR A 769 -19.13 -11.69 -53.81
CA TYR A 769 -18.22 -10.94 -54.67
C TYR A 769 -17.01 -11.78 -55.10
N LEU A 770 -16.44 -11.45 -56.25
CA LEU A 770 -15.17 -12.03 -56.73
C LEU A 770 -14.02 -11.51 -55.88
N LYS A 771 -13.14 -12.41 -55.43
CA LYS A 771 -11.87 -12.05 -54.79
C LYS A 771 -10.82 -11.78 -55.86
N LEU A 772 -9.82 -10.96 -55.57
CA LEU A 772 -8.79 -10.61 -56.55
C LEU A 772 -8.01 -11.84 -57.05
N ILE A 773 -7.76 -12.82 -56.18
CA ILE A 773 -7.20 -14.13 -56.56
C ILE A 773 -8.10 -14.91 -57.54
N ASP A 774 -9.43 -14.82 -57.44
CA ASP A 774 -10.35 -15.50 -58.35
C ASP A 774 -10.22 -14.95 -59.78
N VAL A 775 -9.98 -13.64 -59.92
CA VAL A 775 -9.74 -12.97 -61.21
C VAL A 775 -8.44 -13.45 -61.86
N TRP A 776 -7.38 -13.68 -61.07
CA TRP A 776 -6.14 -14.28 -61.56
C TRP A 776 -6.37 -15.69 -62.10
N PHE A 777 -6.99 -16.57 -61.30
CA PHE A 777 -7.28 -17.94 -61.72
C PHE A 777 -8.19 -18.02 -62.96
N LEU A 778 -9.24 -17.20 -63.00
CA LEU A 778 -10.14 -17.12 -64.14
C LEU A 778 -9.40 -16.69 -65.42
N PHE A 779 -8.48 -15.71 -65.33
CA PHE A 779 -7.65 -15.32 -66.47
C PHE A 779 -6.71 -16.44 -66.93
N CYS A 780 -6.05 -17.15 -66.00
CA CYS A 780 -5.19 -18.28 -66.35
C CYS A 780 -5.99 -19.41 -67.04
N ILE A 781 -7.15 -19.79 -66.48
CA ILE A 781 -8.01 -20.87 -67.00
C ILE A 781 -8.54 -20.53 -68.40
N LEU A 782 -9.01 -19.29 -68.60
CA LEU A 782 -9.46 -18.84 -69.92
C LEU A 782 -8.32 -18.79 -70.93
N SER A 783 -7.12 -18.37 -70.52
CA SER A 783 -5.94 -18.33 -71.40
C SER A 783 -5.54 -19.72 -71.88
N ASP A 784 -5.49 -20.71 -70.98
CA ASP A 784 -5.16 -22.10 -71.31
C ASP A 784 -6.26 -22.74 -72.19
N PHE A 785 -7.54 -22.48 -71.88
CA PHE A 785 -8.66 -22.91 -72.73
C PHE A 785 -8.58 -22.33 -74.16
N VAL A 786 -8.19 -21.05 -74.31
CA VAL A 786 -7.97 -20.43 -75.62
C VAL A 786 -6.81 -21.12 -76.35
N MET A 787 -5.74 -21.51 -75.67
CA MET A 787 -4.64 -22.28 -76.29
C MET A 787 -5.09 -23.67 -76.77
N VAL A 788 -5.81 -24.41 -75.93
CA VAL A 788 -6.42 -25.70 -76.31
C VAL A 788 -7.31 -25.53 -77.56
N PHE A 789 -8.16 -24.50 -77.59
CA PHE A 789 -9.01 -24.21 -78.74
C PHE A 789 -8.20 -23.90 -80.01
N VAL A 790 -7.16 -23.07 -79.91
CA VAL A 790 -6.27 -22.71 -81.02
C VAL A 790 -5.54 -23.95 -81.56
N LEU A 791 -5.05 -24.86 -80.70
CA LEU A 791 -4.41 -26.10 -81.13
C LEU A 791 -5.36 -27.00 -81.95
N VAL A 792 -6.62 -27.13 -81.51
CA VAL A 792 -7.66 -27.87 -82.25
C VAL A 792 -7.94 -27.23 -83.61
N VAL A 793 -8.02 -25.90 -83.66
CA VAL A 793 -8.22 -25.15 -84.92
C VAL A 793 -7.03 -25.36 -85.88
N ILE A 794 -5.79 -25.28 -85.39
CA ILE A 794 -4.58 -25.52 -86.19
C ILE A 794 -4.59 -26.94 -86.80
N ASN A 795 -4.88 -27.98 -86.00
CA ASN A 795 -4.98 -29.35 -86.52
C ASN A 795 -6.09 -29.49 -87.58
N ARG A 796 -7.26 -28.90 -87.34
CA ARG A 796 -8.40 -28.98 -88.25
C ARG A 796 -8.13 -28.35 -89.63
N TYR A 797 -7.26 -27.34 -89.70
CA TYR A 797 -6.79 -26.75 -90.96
C TYR A 797 -5.65 -27.53 -91.62
N LEU A 798 -4.79 -28.21 -90.85
CA LEU A 798 -3.76 -29.11 -91.37
C LEU A 798 -4.35 -30.35 -92.06
N GLU A 799 -5.49 -30.84 -91.59
CA GLU A 799 -6.23 -31.99 -92.17
C GLU A 799 -7.02 -31.66 -93.46
N SER A 800 -7.08 -30.39 -93.91
CA SER A 800 -7.89 -29.99 -95.07
C SER A 800 -7.20 -30.33 -96.40
N PRO A 801 -7.74 -31.22 -97.26
CA PRO A 801 -7.07 -31.65 -98.49
C PRO A 801 -7.13 -30.60 -99.61
N SER A 802 -5.99 -30.35 -100.25
CA SER A 802 -5.90 -29.65 -101.54
C SER A 802 -6.03 -30.63 -102.72
N SER A 803 -7.16 -30.60 -103.44
CA SER A 803 -7.48 -31.37 -104.66
C SER A 803 -6.89 -30.77 -105.95
N PRO A 804 -6.91 -31.41 -107.15
CA PRO A 804 -7.21 -32.81 -107.56
C PRO A 804 -6.10 -33.46 -108.46
N PRO A 805 -6.25 -34.68 -109.04
CA PRO A 805 -5.20 -35.37 -109.84
C PRO A 805 -5.41 -35.37 -111.37
N SER A 806 -4.33 -35.58 -112.16
CA SER A 806 -4.27 -36.28 -113.49
C SER A 806 -2.95 -35.96 -114.25
N PRO A 807 -2.49 -36.74 -115.28
CA PRO A 807 -2.87 -38.11 -115.67
C PRO A 807 -1.68 -39.12 -115.77
N THR A 808 -2.07 -40.37 -116.03
CA THR A 808 -1.35 -41.65 -116.18
C THR A 808 -0.23 -41.77 -117.24
N THR A 809 0.88 -42.49 -116.95
CA THR A 809 1.36 -43.65 -117.77
C THR A 809 2.39 -44.54 -117.05
N THR A 810 2.22 -45.87 -117.15
CA THR A 810 3.18 -47.02 -117.16
C THR A 810 4.60 -46.88 -116.55
N THR A 811 5.21 -47.90 -115.91
CA THR A 811 5.29 -49.33 -116.32
C THR A 811 5.91 -50.19 -115.17
N THR A 812 5.52 -51.47 -115.01
CA THR A 812 6.32 -52.63 -114.43
C THR A 812 7.03 -52.50 -113.07
N SER A 813 7.25 -53.53 -112.23
CA SER A 813 6.93 -54.97 -112.22
C SER A 813 7.28 -55.59 -110.85
N VAL A 814 6.56 -56.64 -110.42
CA VAL A 814 7.08 -57.84 -109.70
C VAL A 814 8.00 -57.62 -108.47
N SER A 815 7.41 -57.61 -107.26
CA SER A 815 7.63 -58.50 -106.06
C SER A 815 9.07 -58.98 -105.65
N PRO A 816 9.28 -59.81 -104.59
CA PRO A 816 8.43 -60.22 -103.44
C PRO A 816 9.17 -60.13 -102.07
N PHE A 817 8.66 -60.82 -101.03
CA PHE A 817 9.41 -61.48 -99.92
C PHE A 817 10.00 -60.61 -98.77
N THR A 818 10.02 -61.04 -97.48
CA THR A 818 9.31 -62.10 -96.72
C THR A 818 9.29 -61.74 -95.22
N SER A 819 8.43 -62.42 -94.44
CA SER A 819 8.55 -62.80 -93.00
C SER A 819 9.02 -61.76 -91.95
N SER A 820 8.26 -61.45 -90.88
CA SER A 820 7.94 -62.33 -89.71
C SER A 820 9.17 -62.58 -88.79
N PRO A 821 9.07 -63.07 -87.53
CA PRO A 821 7.97 -63.04 -86.55
C PRO A 821 8.46 -62.70 -85.10
N TYR A 822 7.59 -63.04 -84.12
CA TYR A 822 7.77 -63.25 -82.67
C TYR A 822 7.50 -62.04 -81.74
N ILE A 823 6.43 -62.03 -80.91
CA ILE A 823 6.01 -62.98 -79.83
C ILE A 823 6.92 -62.73 -78.61
N THR A 824 6.46 -62.60 -77.36
CA THR A 824 5.58 -63.50 -76.57
C THR A 824 4.93 -62.64 -75.45
N THR A 825 3.59 -62.61 -75.32
CA THR A 825 2.81 -63.30 -74.26
C THR A 825 2.86 -62.66 -72.84
N THR A 826 1.71 -62.29 -72.25
CA THR A 826 0.91 -63.08 -71.25
C THR A 826 1.09 -62.54 -69.83
N SER A 827 0.10 -62.56 -68.94
CA SER A 827 -1.31 -62.97 -69.07
C SER A 827 -2.11 -62.65 -67.82
N SER A 828 -3.38 -62.28 -67.99
CA SER A 828 -4.51 -62.77 -67.17
C SER A 828 -4.53 -62.41 -65.65
N PHE A 829 -5.60 -62.57 -64.89
CA PHE A 829 -6.98 -63.00 -65.17
C PHE A 829 -7.90 -62.48 -64.05
N SER A 830 -9.20 -62.28 -64.35
CA SER A 830 -10.35 -62.37 -63.39
C SER A 830 -10.33 -61.47 -62.12
N SER A 831 -11.43 -61.15 -61.44
CA SER A 831 -12.89 -61.12 -61.66
C SER A 831 -13.43 -60.21 -60.51
N SER A 832 -14.70 -59.85 -60.34
CA SER A 832 -15.99 -60.42 -60.73
C SER A 832 -17.10 -59.36 -60.65
N SER A 833 -18.30 -59.71 -61.08
CA SER A 833 -19.50 -58.85 -61.24
C SER A 833 -20.60 -59.12 -60.21
N SER A 834 -21.39 -58.11 -59.83
CA SER A 834 -22.87 -58.14 -59.64
C SER A 834 -23.36 -56.71 -59.32
N SER A 835 -24.30 -56.10 -60.06
CA SER A 835 -25.78 -56.21 -59.97
C SER A 835 -26.34 -55.77 -58.60
N SER A 836 -27.48 -55.08 -58.43
CA SER A 836 -28.52 -54.48 -59.30
C SER A 836 -29.16 -53.28 -58.53
N SER A 837 -30.23 -52.56 -58.91
CA SER A 837 -31.29 -52.67 -59.92
C SER A 837 -31.86 -51.27 -60.28
N ILE A 838 -33.12 -51.17 -60.73
CA ILE A 838 -33.88 -49.94 -61.07
C ILE A 838 -35.29 -50.05 -60.43
N PRO A 839 -35.96 -48.94 -60.09
CA PRO A 839 -37.36 -48.81 -60.50
C PRO A 839 -37.66 -47.50 -61.27
N THR A 840 -38.64 -47.59 -62.16
CA THR A 840 -39.08 -46.58 -63.15
C THR A 840 -40.54 -46.15 -62.94
N VAL A 841 -41.04 -45.24 -63.81
CA VAL A 841 -42.47 -44.99 -64.13
C VAL A 841 -43.23 -44.06 -63.16
N ASN A 842 -44.05 -43.09 -63.59
CA ASN A 842 -44.16 -42.24 -64.81
C ASN A 842 -45.18 -41.13 -64.50
N GLN A 843 -45.15 -40.01 -65.25
CA GLN A 843 -46.38 -39.38 -65.73
C GLN A 843 -46.30 -39.15 -67.25
N VAL A 844 -47.46 -39.07 -67.90
CA VAL A 844 -47.68 -39.52 -69.28
C VAL A 844 -48.31 -38.42 -70.16
N GLU A 845 -47.72 -38.26 -71.34
CA GLU A 845 -48.26 -37.73 -72.62
C GLU A 845 -49.03 -36.39 -72.69
N LYS A 846 -48.57 -35.53 -73.63
CA LYS A 846 -49.37 -35.27 -74.83
C LYS A 846 -48.56 -34.76 -76.05
N MET A 847 -49.04 -35.16 -77.23
CA MET A 847 -48.79 -34.64 -78.59
C MET A 847 -47.49 -34.98 -79.34
N LYS A 848 -47.63 -35.84 -80.36
CA LYS A 848 -46.90 -35.81 -81.64
C LYS A 848 -47.77 -35.10 -82.70
N ASN A 849 -47.17 -34.24 -83.52
CA ASN A 849 -47.43 -33.98 -84.96
C ASN A 849 -46.84 -32.62 -85.36
N ILE A 850 -45.75 -32.56 -86.14
CA ILE A 850 -45.68 -32.51 -87.61
C ILE A 850 -45.90 -31.09 -88.20
N SER A 851 -44.89 -30.65 -88.96
CA SER A 851 -44.85 -29.53 -89.92
C SER A 851 -44.81 -28.09 -89.36
N PHE A 852 -43.69 -27.40 -89.63
CA PHE A 852 -43.75 -26.17 -90.43
C PHE A 852 -42.47 -25.99 -91.27
N LYS A 853 -42.64 -26.02 -92.60
CA LYS A 853 -41.71 -25.39 -93.54
C LYS A 853 -42.25 -23.97 -93.79
N PRO A 854 -41.39 -22.97 -93.98
CA PRO A 854 -41.60 -22.12 -95.14
C PRO A 854 -40.42 -22.24 -96.10
N SER A 855 -40.76 -22.37 -97.38
CA SER A 855 -39.82 -22.32 -98.50
C SER A 855 -39.97 -20.99 -99.21
N MET A 856 -38.91 -20.20 -99.25
CA MET A 856 -38.60 -19.26 -100.32
C MET A 856 -37.07 -19.21 -100.40
N GLU A 857 -36.39 -19.68 -101.45
CA GLU A 857 -36.49 -19.26 -102.87
C GLU A 857 -36.46 -17.73 -103.02
N LYS A 858 -35.55 -17.11 -103.79
CA LYS A 858 -34.54 -17.66 -104.70
C LYS A 858 -33.56 -16.54 -105.15
N LYS A 859 -32.31 -16.92 -105.44
CA LYS A 859 -31.49 -16.47 -106.61
C LYS A 859 -30.76 -15.10 -106.57
N VAL A 860 -29.69 -15.06 -107.37
CA VAL A 860 -28.88 -13.92 -107.88
C VAL A 860 -27.69 -13.42 -107.04
N ASP A 861 -26.59 -14.17 -107.18
CA ASP A 861 -25.29 -13.74 -107.72
C ASP A 861 -24.45 -12.58 -107.14
N LYS A 862 -23.15 -12.91 -107.04
CA LYS A 862 -21.96 -12.03 -107.11
C LYS A 862 -21.81 -10.93 -106.06
N CYS A 863 -20.99 -11.23 -105.03
CA CYS A 863 -19.81 -10.39 -104.78
C CYS A 863 -18.62 -11.22 -104.26
N CYS A 864 -17.41 -10.75 -104.58
CA CYS A 864 -16.13 -11.48 -104.49
C CYS A 864 -15.85 -12.32 -103.22
N CYS A 865 -15.70 -13.64 -103.39
CA CYS A 865 -14.94 -14.46 -102.44
C CYS A 865 -13.44 -14.12 -102.49
N ARG A 866 -12.95 -13.26 -101.59
CA ARG A 866 -11.52 -13.23 -101.27
C ARG A 866 -11.22 -14.30 -100.22
N ARG A 867 -10.97 -15.52 -100.69
CA ARG A 867 -10.61 -16.69 -99.87
C ARG A 867 -9.28 -16.42 -99.15
N VAL A 868 -9.33 -15.92 -97.92
CA VAL A 868 -8.15 -15.84 -97.05
C VAL A 868 -7.82 -17.26 -96.59
N THR A 869 -6.84 -17.87 -97.23
CA THR A 869 -6.23 -19.10 -96.74
C THR A 869 -5.42 -18.77 -95.49
N LEU A 870 -5.96 -19.08 -94.30
CA LEU A 870 -5.15 -19.10 -93.08
C LEU A 870 -4.11 -20.21 -93.23
N ASP A 871 -2.85 -19.82 -93.32
CA ASP A 871 -1.71 -20.73 -93.27
C ASP A 871 -1.54 -21.21 -91.80
N PRO A 872 -1.62 -22.52 -91.50
CA PRO A 872 -1.46 -23.04 -90.14
C PRO A 872 -0.14 -22.61 -89.48
N ARG A 873 0.93 -22.44 -90.26
CA ARG A 873 2.23 -21.96 -89.77
C ARG A 873 2.14 -20.52 -89.29
N ARG A 874 1.46 -19.65 -90.05
CA ARG A 874 1.23 -18.25 -89.66
C ARG A 874 0.33 -18.13 -88.44
N CYS A 875 -0.65 -19.02 -88.28
CA CYS A 875 -1.49 -19.07 -87.07
C CYS A 875 -0.65 -19.41 -85.82
N ASN A 876 0.16 -20.46 -85.89
CA ASN A 876 1.07 -20.86 -84.81
C ASN A 876 2.08 -19.73 -84.47
N THR A 877 2.69 -19.10 -85.47
CA THR A 877 3.61 -17.96 -85.25
C THR A 877 2.90 -16.72 -84.70
N LEU A 878 1.68 -16.43 -85.12
CA LEU A 878 0.90 -15.30 -84.57
C LEU A 878 0.64 -15.49 -83.07
N VAL A 879 0.28 -16.70 -82.65
CA VAL A 879 0.00 -17.05 -81.24
C VAL A 879 1.27 -17.00 -80.40
N GLN A 880 2.41 -17.43 -80.95
CA GLN A 880 3.73 -17.32 -80.31
C GLN A 880 4.09 -15.87 -79.92
N PHE A 881 3.66 -14.87 -80.69
CA PHE A 881 3.90 -13.44 -80.39
C PHE A 881 2.77 -12.76 -79.61
N THR A 882 1.51 -13.09 -79.88
CA THR A 882 0.35 -12.37 -79.31
C THR A 882 0.06 -12.75 -77.86
N LEU A 883 0.25 -14.01 -77.46
CA LEU A 883 -0.07 -14.42 -76.08
C LEU A 883 0.91 -13.84 -75.04
N PRO A 884 2.26 -13.87 -75.21
CA PRO A 884 3.16 -13.27 -74.22
C PRO A 884 2.90 -11.77 -74.00
N LEU A 885 2.44 -11.07 -75.06
CA LEU A 885 2.07 -9.66 -74.99
C LEU A 885 0.75 -9.46 -74.22
N LEU A 886 -0.28 -10.26 -74.48
CA LEU A 886 -1.53 -10.26 -73.70
C LEU A 886 -1.30 -10.61 -72.22
N LEU A 887 -0.45 -11.61 -71.96
CA LEU A 887 -0.05 -12.01 -70.61
C LEU A 887 0.66 -10.86 -69.89
N GLY A 888 1.63 -10.21 -70.54
CA GLY A 888 2.35 -9.07 -69.99
C GLY A 888 1.43 -7.88 -69.69
N VAL A 889 0.51 -7.55 -70.60
CA VAL A 889 -0.48 -6.47 -70.39
C VAL A 889 -1.41 -6.79 -69.21
N PHE A 890 -1.90 -8.03 -69.09
CA PHE A 890 -2.72 -8.43 -67.95
C PHE A 890 -1.96 -8.35 -66.62
N ILE A 891 -0.75 -8.90 -66.55
CA ILE A 891 0.09 -8.89 -65.33
C ILE A 891 0.37 -7.44 -64.90
N ILE A 892 0.74 -6.56 -65.84
CA ILE A 892 0.97 -5.14 -65.55
C ILE A 892 -0.31 -4.48 -65.05
N ALA A 893 -1.46 -4.68 -65.70
CA ALA A 893 -2.73 -4.10 -65.27
C ALA A 893 -3.16 -4.61 -63.87
N TYR A 894 -3.01 -5.91 -63.61
CA TYR A 894 -3.33 -6.57 -62.34
C TYR A 894 -2.50 -6.01 -61.19
N PHE A 895 -1.16 -6.03 -61.32
CA PHE A 895 -0.29 -5.50 -60.27
C PHE A 895 -0.31 -3.97 -60.16
N SER A 896 -0.66 -3.24 -61.23
CA SER A 896 -0.91 -1.80 -61.15
C SER A 896 -2.19 -1.50 -60.37
N PHE A 897 -3.25 -2.29 -60.53
CA PHE A 897 -4.47 -2.18 -59.73
C PHE A 897 -4.20 -2.52 -58.25
N VAL A 898 -3.43 -3.59 -57.98
CA VAL A 898 -2.95 -3.94 -56.63
C VAL A 898 -2.17 -2.77 -56.01
N ALA A 899 -1.18 -2.24 -56.72
CA ALA A 899 -0.34 -1.14 -56.23
C ALA A 899 -1.13 0.16 -56.02
N TYR A 900 -2.08 0.48 -56.91
CA TYR A 900 -3.00 1.62 -56.74
C TYR A 900 -3.88 1.47 -55.50
N LYS A 901 -4.45 0.27 -55.28
CA LYS A 901 -5.30 -0.01 -54.12
C LYS A 901 -4.53 -0.09 -52.81
N MET A 902 -3.28 -0.57 -52.80
CA MET A 902 -2.43 -0.50 -51.61
C MET A 902 -1.90 0.93 -51.34
N GLY A 903 -1.55 1.68 -52.40
CA GLY A 903 -1.06 3.05 -52.29
C GLY A 903 -2.13 4.04 -51.80
N GLY A 904 -3.40 3.83 -52.14
CA GLY A 904 -4.51 4.63 -51.63
C GLY A 904 -4.81 4.47 -50.13
N VAL A 905 -4.06 3.63 -49.40
CA VAL A 905 -4.24 3.38 -47.96
C VAL A 905 -3.21 4.15 -47.11
N SER A 906 -2.18 4.77 -47.70
CA SER A 906 -1.16 5.52 -46.94
C SER A 906 -1.56 6.95 -46.54
N ASP A 907 -2.50 7.58 -47.26
CA ASP A 907 -2.77 9.02 -47.10
C ASP A 907 -3.74 9.35 -45.94
N ASP A 908 -4.53 8.37 -45.46
CA ASP A 908 -5.45 8.56 -44.32
C ASP A 908 -4.77 8.45 -42.93
N PHE A 909 -3.46 8.16 -42.87
CA PHE A 909 -2.74 7.92 -41.60
C PHE A 909 -2.04 9.15 -41.00
N ASN A 910 -2.18 10.35 -41.57
CA ASN A 910 -1.39 11.51 -41.15
C ASN A 910 -2.16 12.84 -41.05
N THR A 911 -3.24 12.87 -40.25
CA THR A 911 -3.85 14.12 -39.77
C THR A 911 -4.13 14.08 -38.27
N ASN A 912 -3.14 14.50 -37.47
CA ASN A 912 -3.35 15.00 -36.11
C ASN A 912 -2.65 16.37 -36.00
N PRO A 913 -3.38 17.50 -35.92
CA PRO A 913 -2.78 18.79 -35.66
C PRO A 913 -2.48 18.94 -34.17
N ILE A 914 -1.21 18.79 -33.79
CA ILE A 914 -0.76 19.15 -32.43
C ILE A 914 -0.76 20.68 -32.32
N LEU A 915 -1.84 21.23 -31.76
CA LEU A 915 -1.85 22.60 -31.26
C LEU A 915 -1.04 22.65 -29.95
N HIS A 916 0.22 23.08 -30.05
CA HIS A 916 0.90 23.63 -28.89
C HIS A 916 0.35 25.04 -28.63
N HIS A 917 -0.46 25.16 -27.58
CA HIS A 917 -0.69 26.42 -26.86
C HIS A 917 -0.12 26.24 -25.45
N ASP A 918 0.98 26.92 -25.17
CA ASP A 918 1.18 27.81 -24.02
C ASP A 918 2.55 28.51 -24.17
N PRO A 919 2.76 29.67 -23.52
CA PRO A 919 3.19 30.92 -24.20
C PRO A 919 4.68 31.04 -24.59
#